data_AF-A0A5C6D261-F1
#
_entry.id   AF-A0A5C6D261-F1
#
_cell.length_a   1.000
_cell.length_b   1.000
_cell.length_c   1.000
_cell.angle_alpha   90.00
_cell.angle_beta   90.00
_cell.angle_gamma   90.00
#
_symmetry.space_group_name_H-M   'P 1'
#
loop_
_entity.id
_entity.type
_entity.pdbx_description
1 polymer ?
#
loop_
_entity_poly.entity_id
_entity_poly.type
_entity_poly.pdbx_seq_one_letter_code
_entity_poly.pdbx_strand_id
1 'polypeptide(L)'
;MSTDTTPTPIAEVASSPVNERGCEPKSSRPELSPAESNSDGAAVDRDRMKPDALSASQWKRLRSKVNANVQKNPAKRVFGKSAIGGNVYRWGVAAASGEPVNPLRTALSQLACDQKPKRRKSTRPMDFVQPAKEMIDQLGPCPVDRLTCHDAVLWAAAMPALSKQLDTAMWWDLLGSLQQYRESMLQLGRDSDPVQLIGTAELGLTLAWRLSDLPSCQRLQKSSLESFRRWCQAEQESVPAALARATDARLVLGSVIRCGCLIENTTKRKFTKAAKAIGGEIATWVAAMTTTEGSTALSRLKKKQVVDDLNDYGLLMRSVVFDPETLRPAMEAALGIRHTGGRLAWEVSLPESFLHCEKAKLAMMLPEWDVRRGRTHLQYAQRENRLEIFAGRSLVVSGRVETSIEADGQSQSPDGDWAFVCEYTDDDVHYIEIEQPWTAGLVLQRQLMLVREDRCLLFADAVLPKKVLPKNSGPQDQASTQINYTARLPLCEAIRVEPNEGTREIFLSDRKRRAIVFPLSASEWNVGPTPAAICESPDGHLVISAQGEGALYTPVWFDFQSRRFRRDRTWRQLTIADERRICEPREAVGYRVQMGSEQWLVYRSLGPRRCRSVLGKHLIADFFAARFEMSDGNYDELVTVDDSELMDD
;
A
#
# COMPACT_ATOMS: atom_id res chain seq x y z
N MET A 1 24.74 -33.13 -35.70
CA MET A 1 24.72 -31.76 -36.24
C MET A 1 24.46 -30.85 -35.06
N SER A 2 25.54 -30.37 -34.46
CA SER A 2 25.57 -29.59 -33.23
C SER A 2 26.09 -28.21 -33.61
N THR A 3 25.35 -27.16 -33.30
CA THR A 3 25.83 -25.78 -33.42
C THR A 3 25.99 -25.22 -32.02
N ASP A 4 27.25 -25.22 -31.58
CA ASP A 4 27.77 -24.40 -30.49
C ASP A 4 27.55 -22.92 -30.81
N THR A 5 26.99 -22.19 -29.85
CA THR A 5 27.11 -20.74 -29.78
C THR A 5 27.57 -20.37 -28.38
N THR A 6 28.87 -20.10 -28.28
CA THR A 6 29.53 -19.39 -27.19
C THR A 6 29.07 -17.94 -27.12
N PRO A 7 28.87 -17.36 -25.93
CA PRO A 7 28.65 -15.92 -25.79
C PRO A 7 29.97 -15.16 -25.64
N THR A 8 30.08 -14.07 -26.39
CA THR A 8 31.15 -13.06 -26.37
C THR A 8 31.10 -12.22 -25.08
N PRO A 9 32.24 -11.77 -24.51
CA PRO A 9 32.22 -10.93 -23.31
C PRO A 9 31.86 -9.47 -23.63
N ILE A 10 31.07 -8.86 -22.75
CA ILE A 10 30.75 -7.44 -22.76
C ILE A 10 31.96 -6.66 -22.23
N ALA A 11 32.40 -5.68 -23.02
CA ALA A 11 33.54 -4.83 -22.73
C ALA A 11 33.25 -3.83 -21.58
N GLU A 12 34.23 -3.69 -20.70
CA GLU A 12 34.35 -2.65 -19.67
C GLU A 12 34.29 -1.25 -20.30
N VAL A 13 33.42 -0.40 -19.75
CA VAL A 13 33.38 1.03 -20.08
C VAL A 13 34.40 1.76 -19.21
N ALA A 14 35.47 2.20 -19.86
CA ALA A 14 36.51 3.02 -19.27
C ALA A 14 35.97 4.40 -18.85
N SER A 15 36.19 4.74 -17.58
CA SER A 15 36.08 6.08 -17.01
C SER A 15 37.08 7.04 -17.66
N SER A 16 36.62 8.20 -18.13
CA SER A 16 37.46 9.32 -18.57
C SER A 16 37.29 10.54 -17.66
N PRO A 17 38.34 11.38 -17.53
CA PRO A 17 38.55 12.22 -16.35
C PRO A 17 37.81 13.56 -16.39
N VAL A 18 37.41 14.00 -15.20
CA VAL A 18 36.88 15.34 -14.93
C VAL A 18 38.03 16.35 -15.00
N ASN A 19 37.89 17.32 -15.89
CA ASN A 19 38.83 18.40 -16.11
C ASN A 19 38.44 19.58 -15.20
N GLU A 20 39.22 19.81 -14.14
CA GLU A 20 39.13 20.99 -13.28
C GLU A 20 39.59 22.23 -14.06
N ARG A 21 38.71 23.22 -14.18
CA ARG A 21 39.12 24.61 -14.46
C ARG A 21 38.46 25.55 -13.47
N GLY A 22 39.31 26.13 -12.62
CA GLY A 22 38.95 27.20 -11.72
C GLY A 22 38.53 28.48 -12.44
N CYS A 23 37.64 29.21 -11.79
CA CYS A 23 37.43 30.64 -12.02
C CYS A 23 37.33 31.32 -10.66
N GLU A 24 38.31 32.18 -10.40
CA GLU A 24 38.39 33.10 -9.28
C GLU A 24 37.26 34.16 -9.30
N PRO A 25 36.94 34.78 -8.14
CA PRO A 25 35.79 35.66 -7.98
C PRO A 25 36.13 37.11 -8.34
N LYS A 26 35.30 37.75 -9.15
CA LYS A 26 35.32 39.21 -9.31
C LYS A 26 34.27 39.86 -8.42
N SER A 27 34.79 40.61 -7.45
CA SER A 27 34.09 41.53 -6.59
C SER A 27 33.55 42.73 -7.39
N SER A 28 32.33 43.17 -7.09
CA SER A 28 32.00 44.59 -6.99
C SER A 28 30.65 44.80 -6.30
N ARG A 29 30.74 45.35 -5.09
CA ARG A 29 29.65 46.06 -4.37
C ARG A 29 29.17 47.25 -5.21
N PRO A 30 27.91 47.68 -4.99
CA PRO A 30 27.68 49.08 -4.72
C PRO A 30 27.11 49.30 -3.32
N GLU A 31 27.60 50.38 -2.73
CA GLU A 31 27.24 50.95 -1.43
C GLU A 31 25.77 51.35 -1.38
N LEU A 32 25.12 51.09 -0.24
CA LEU A 32 23.87 51.72 0.16
C LEU A 32 24.11 52.42 1.51
N SER A 33 24.07 53.74 1.45
CA SER A 33 24.13 54.67 2.58
C SER A 33 22.78 54.77 3.31
N PRO A 34 22.76 55.33 4.54
CA PRO A 34 21.76 55.00 5.55
C PRO A 34 20.56 55.95 5.61
N ALA A 35 19.47 55.39 6.14
CA ALA A 35 18.42 55.97 6.97
C ALA A 35 18.21 57.50 6.99
N GLU A 36 17.00 57.93 6.58
CA GLU A 36 16.28 59.02 7.22
C GLU A 36 14.90 58.52 7.68
N SER A 37 14.73 58.56 8.99
CA SER A 37 13.49 58.33 9.71
C SER A 37 12.67 59.62 9.73
N ASN A 38 11.51 59.64 9.07
CA ASN A 38 10.46 60.61 9.35
C ASN A 38 9.23 59.88 9.89
N SER A 39 9.07 60.01 11.21
CA SER A 39 7.87 59.75 11.95
C SER A 39 6.89 60.90 11.74
N ASP A 40 5.78 60.66 11.05
CA ASP A 40 4.58 61.48 11.19
C ASP A 40 3.37 60.57 11.36
N GLY A 41 2.82 60.63 12.57
CA GLY A 41 1.62 59.92 12.98
C GLY A 41 0.39 60.57 12.37
N ALA A 42 -0.24 59.89 11.42
CA ALA A 42 -1.63 60.11 11.08
C ALA A 42 -2.44 58.95 11.69
N ALA A 43 -3.17 59.26 12.76
CA ALA A 43 -4.18 58.38 13.32
C ALA A 43 -5.24 58.09 12.25
N VAL A 44 -5.18 56.89 11.67
CA VAL A 44 -6.21 56.40 10.75
C VAL A 44 -7.40 55.99 11.60
N ASP A 45 -8.40 56.86 11.54
CA ASP A 45 -9.77 56.70 11.98
C ASP A 45 -10.29 55.32 11.57
N ARG A 46 -10.38 54.41 12.55
CA ARG A 46 -10.78 53.00 12.40
C ARG A 46 -12.27 52.79 12.59
N ASP A 47 -13.06 53.86 12.52
CA ASP A 47 -14.50 53.79 12.72
C ASP A 47 -15.26 54.33 11.51
N ARG A 48 -16.24 53.55 11.05
CA ARG A 48 -17.20 53.82 9.95
C ARG A 48 -16.76 53.57 8.49
N MET A 49 -16.53 52.30 8.16
CA MET A 49 -17.08 51.75 6.91
C MET A 49 -18.01 50.58 7.26
N LYS A 50 -19.33 50.84 7.29
CA LYS A 50 -20.33 49.77 7.30
C LYS A 50 -20.17 48.94 6.01
N PRO A 51 -19.94 47.61 6.08
CA PRO A 51 -19.71 46.77 4.90
C PRO A 51 -20.97 46.49 4.04
N ASP A 52 -22.13 47.07 4.36
CA ASP A 52 -23.43 46.57 3.88
C ASP A 52 -23.86 47.01 2.47
N ALA A 53 -23.01 47.70 1.71
CA ALA A 53 -23.36 48.21 0.39
C ALA A 53 -22.27 48.11 -0.69
N LEU A 54 -21.28 47.21 -0.54
CA LEU A 54 -20.63 46.56 -1.70
C LEU A 54 -21.62 45.56 -2.37
N SER A 55 -22.78 46.15 -2.67
CA SER A 55 -23.68 45.99 -3.79
C SER A 55 -24.16 44.56 -4.06
N ALA A 56 -25.39 44.28 -3.60
CA ALA A 56 -26.19 43.16 -4.10
C ALA A 56 -26.21 43.07 -5.65
N SER A 57 -26.02 44.19 -6.35
CA SER A 57 -25.88 44.23 -7.82
C SER A 57 -24.52 43.72 -8.33
N GLN A 58 -23.40 43.98 -7.64
CA GLN A 58 -22.08 43.40 -7.92
C GLN A 58 -22.11 41.89 -7.69
N TRP A 59 -22.71 41.44 -6.59
CA TRP A 59 -22.89 40.03 -6.30
C TRP A 59 -23.77 39.33 -7.34
N LYS A 60 -24.90 39.94 -7.74
CA LYS A 60 -25.76 39.43 -8.82
C LYS A 60 -24.99 39.35 -10.15
N ARG A 61 -24.17 40.36 -10.47
CA ARG A 61 -23.32 40.38 -11.68
C ARG A 61 -22.27 39.28 -11.63
N LEU A 62 -21.60 39.08 -10.51
CA LEU A 62 -20.62 38.01 -10.32
C LEU A 62 -21.27 36.63 -10.44
N ARG A 63 -22.38 36.39 -9.73
CA ARG A 63 -23.19 35.16 -9.86
C ARG A 63 -23.53 34.91 -11.32
N SER A 64 -23.97 35.94 -12.05
CA SER A 64 -24.30 35.81 -13.47
C SER A 64 -23.09 35.41 -14.32
N LYS A 65 -21.93 36.03 -14.09
CA LYS A 65 -20.68 35.69 -14.81
C LYS A 65 -20.22 34.26 -14.51
N VAL A 66 -20.13 33.91 -13.23
CA VAL A 66 -19.73 32.57 -12.78
C VAL A 66 -20.68 31.50 -13.36
N ASN A 67 -22.00 31.72 -13.33
CA ASN A 67 -22.95 30.80 -13.93
C ASN A 67 -22.80 30.71 -15.47
N ALA A 68 -22.56 31.84 -16.15
CA ALA A 68 -22.32 31.84 -17.60
C ALA A 68 -21.04 31.06 -17.96
N ASN A 69 -19.98 31.20 -17.15
CA ASN A 69 -18.75 30.44 -17.34
C ASN A 69 -18.98 28.93 -17.14
N VAL A 70 -19.75 28.52 -16.12
CA VAL A 70 -20.12 27.12 -15.92
C VAL A 70 -20.86 26.54 -17.13
N GLN A 71 -21.78 27.30 -17.75
CA GLN A 71 -22.45 26.87 -18.98
C GLN A 71 -21.50 26.73 -20.16
N LYS A 72 -20.50 27.61 -20.27
CA LYS A 72 -19.48 27.58 -21.33
C LYS A 72 -18.46 26.46 -21.14
N ASN A 73 -18.12 26.15 -19.90
CA ASN A 73 -17.09 25.19 -19.51
C ASN A 73 -17.63 24.21 -18.45
N PRO A 74 -18.64 23.39 -18.81
CA PRO A 74 -19.27 22.49 -17.87
C PRO A 74 -18.30 21.38 -17.45
N ALA A 75 -18.48 20.81 -16.26
CA ALA A 75 -17.66 19.72 -15.74
C ALA A 75 -17.63 18.50 -16.69
N LYS A 76 -18.73 18.23 -17.41
CA LYS A 76 -18.81 17.18 -18.44
C LYS A 76 -17.82 17.41 -19.60
N ARG A 77 -17.45 18.66 -19.89
CA ARG A 77 -16.43 18.97 -20.91
C ARG A 77 -15.03 18.59 -20.43
N VAL A 78 -14.76 18.74 -19.12
CA VAL A 78 -13.45 18.46 -18.51
C VAL A 78 -13.27 16.97 -18.20
N PHE A 79 -14.27 16.36 -17.55
CA PHE A 79 -14.18 14.99 -17.04
C PHE A 79 -14.98 13.97 -17.85
N GLY A 80 -15.60 14.39 -18.96
CA GLY A 80 -16.40 13.51 -19.81
C GLY A 80 -17.55 12.85 -19.05
N LYS A 81 -17.70 11.53 -19.24
CA LYS A 81 -18.76 10.74 -18.62
C LYS A 81 -18.53 10.50 -17.11
N SER A 82 -17.31 10.66 -16.60
CA SER A 82 -17.01 10.55 -15.16
C SER A 82 -17.64 11.67 -14.33
N ALA A 83 -18.04 12.79 -14.96
CA ALA A 83 -18.82 13.83 -14.31
C ALA A 83 -20.26 13.41 -14.00
N ILE A 84 -20.81 12.39 -14.68
CA ILE A 84 -22.19 11.96 -14.49
C ILE A 84 -22.38 11.51 -13.04
N GLY A 85 -23.39 12.06 -12.37
CA GLY A 85 -23.69 11.77 -10.97
C GLY A 85 -22.67 12.30 -9.96
N GLY A 86 -21.61 13.01 -10.39
CA GLY A 86 -20.55 13.49 -9.51
C GLY A 86 -19.43 12.48 -9.23
N ASN A 87 -19.38 11.35 -9.95
CA ASN A 87 -18.52 10.20 -9.61
C ASN A 87 -17.03 10.57 -9.56
N VAL A 88 -16.56 11.44 -10.45
CA VAL A 88 -15.15 11.88 -10.53
C VAL A 88 -14.60 12.40 -9.20
N TYR A 89 -15.44 13.08 -8.40
CA TYR A 89 -15.07 13.63 -7.10
C TYR A 89 -15.34 12.65 -5.94
N ARG A 90 -15.77 11.42 -6.21
CA ARG A 90 -15.97 10.39 -5.18
C ARG A 90 -14.99 9.21 -5.31
N TRP A 91 -14.17 9.22 -6.35
CA TRP A 91 -13.10 8.25 -6.57
C TRP A 91 -12.18 8.13 -5.36
N GLY A 92 -12.05 6.92 -4.83
CA GLY A 92 -11.21 6.59 -3.68
C GLY A 92 -11.65 7.17 -2.34
N VAL A 93 -12.71 7.99 -2.28
CA VAL A 93 -13.15 8.65 -1.04
C VAL A 93 -13.63 7.62 -0.01
N ALA A 94 -14.43 6.64 -0.45
CA ALA A 94 -14.90 5.58 0.43
C ALA A 94 -13.71 4.79 1.00
N ALA A 95 -12.80 4.36 0.13
CA ALA A 95 -11.59 3.63 0.53
C ALA A 95 -10.76 4.39 1.57
N ALA A 96 -10.43 5.66 1.31
CA ALA A 96 -9.62 6.49 2.19
C ALA A 96 -10.29 6.80 3.54
N SER A 97 -11.61 6.99 3.55
CA SER A 97 -12.38 7.24 4.78
C SER A 97 -12.71 5.96 5.57
N GLY A 98 -12.61 4.78 4.95
CA GLY A 98 -13.04 3.53 5.55
C GLY A 98 -14.56 3.37 5.65
N GLU A 99 -15.34 4.30 5.10
CA GLU A 99 -16.80 4.37 5.22
C GLU A 99 -17.48 4.63 3.87
N PRO A 100 -18.77 4.32 3.69
CA PRO A 100 -19.51 4.77 2.51
C PRO A 100 -19.44 6.29 2.36
N VAL A 101 -19.43 6.78 1.12
CA VAL A 101 -19.45 8.23 0.87
C VAL A 101 -20.72 8.85 1.48
N ASN A 102 -20.52 9.80 2.38
CA ASN A 102 -21.62 10.43 3.10
C ASN A 102 -22.54 11.26 2.16
N PRO A 103 -23.76 11.57 2.60
CA PRO A 103 -24.72 12.32 1.77
C PRO A 103 -24.22 13.72 1.37
N LEU A 104 -23.48 14.42 2.24
CA LEU A 104 -22.95 15.75 1.98
C LEU A 104 -21.95 15.73 0.80
N ARG A 105 -20.96 14.84 0.84
CA ARG A 105 -19.99 14.63 -0.26
C ARG A 105 -20.71 14.21 -1.55
N THR A 106 -21.76 13.40 -1.44
CA THR A 106 -22.59 13.03 -2.61
C THR A 106 -23.31 14.24 -3.21
N ALA A 107 -23.89 15.12 -2.39
CA ALA A 107 -24.57 16.32 -2.86
C ALA A 107 -23.58 17.35 -3.44
N LEU A 108 -22.46 17.61 -2.75
CA LEU A 108 -21.42 18.52 -3.21
C LEU A 108 -20.79 18.04 -4.53
N SER A 109 -20.52 16.73 -4.68
CA SER A 109 -19.97 16.19 -5.93
C SER A 109 -20.93 16.31 -7.12
N GLN A 110 -22.24 16.22 -6.87
CA GLN A 110 -23.25 16.51 -7.89
C GLN A 110 -23.24 17.99 -8.27
N LEU A 111 -23.20 18.90 -7.29
CA LEU A 111 -23.08 20.35 -7.54
C LEU A 111 -21.79 20.72 -8.28
N ALA A 112 -20.67 20.10 -7.91
CA ALA A 112 -19.36 20.25 -8.55
C ALA A 112 -19.39 19.82 -10.02
N CYS A 113 -20.24 18.86 -10.36
CA CYS A 113 -20.47 18.38 -11.73
C CYS A 113 -21.71 18.99 -12.39
N ASP A 114 -22.10 20.19 -11.97
CA ASP A 114 -23.20 21.00 -12.54
C ASP A 114 -24.58 20.32 -12.53
N GLN A 115 -24.77 19.39 -11.59
CA GLN A 115 -26.00 18.62 -11.40
C GLN A 115 -26.71 19.01 -10.12
N LYS A 116 -28.05 18.89 -10.13
CA LYS A 116 -28.85 19.08 -8.92
C LYS A 116 -28.70 17.85 -8.02
N PRO A 117 -28.54 18.03 -6.70
CA PRO A 117 -28.52 16.91 -5.77
C PRO A 117 -29.75 16.02 -5.91
N LYS A 118 -29.55 14.71 -6.11
CA LYS A 118 -30.66 13.76 -6.21
C LYS A 118 -31.40 13.71 -4.87
N ARG A 119 -32.66 14.12 -4.86
CA ARG A 119 -33.53 13.98 -3.68
C ARG A 119 -33.96 12.53 -3.56
N ARG A 120 -33.77 11.92 -2.38
CA ARG A 120 -34.57 10.74 -2.02
C ARG A 120 -35.99 11.23 -1.77
N LYS A 121 -37.00 10.41 -2.11
CA LYS A 121 -38.43 10.80 -2.07
C LYS A 121 -38.89 11.32 -0.69
N SER A 122 -38.14 11.06 0.39
CA SER A 122 -38.45 11.47 1.77
C SER A 122 -37.50 12.52 2.38
N THR A 123 -36.47 12.99 1.69
CA THR A 123 -35.47 13.90 2.30
C THR A 123 -35.72 15.36 1.95
N ARG A 124 -35.75 16.22 2.98
CA ARG A 124 -35.70 17.68 2.84
C ARG A 124 -34.51 18.10 1.97
N PRO A 125 -34.57 19.25 1.28
CA PRO A 125 -33.40 19.83 0.64
C PRO A 125 -32.25 19.92 1.64
N MET A 126 -31.03 19.55 1.22
CA MET A 126 -29.86 19.68 2.07
C MET A 126 -29.57 21.17 2.31
N ASP A 127 -29.45 21.54 3.58
CA ASP A 127 -28.96 22.85 3.97
C ASP A 127 -27.44 22.85 3.92
N PHE A 128 -26.86 23.72 3.10
CA PHE A 128 -25.41 23.84 2.92
C PHE A 128 -24.79 24.91 3.83
N VAL A 129 -25.60 25.72 4.53
CA VAL A 129 -25.08 26.82 5.36
C VAL A 129 -24.29 26.28 6.55
N GLN A 130 -24.88 25.35 7.30
CA GLN A 130 -24.22 24.78 8.48
C GLN A 130 -22.96 23.97 8.12
N PRO A 131 -22.99 23.06 7.12
CA PRO A 131 -21.77 22.38 6.67
C PRO A 131 -20.69 23.31 6.11
N ALA A 132 -21.06 24.45 5.50
CA ALA A 132 -20.08 25.42 5.03
C ALA A 132 -19.34 26.11 6.19
N LYS A 133 -20.05 26.44 7.28
CA LYS A 133 -19.44 26.96 8.52
C LYS A 133 -18.47 25.95 9.12
N GLU A 134 -18.92 24.70 9.27
CA GLU A 134 -18.08 23.61 9.78
C GLU A 134 -16.83 23.42 8.92
N MET A 135 -16.96 23.53 7.60
CA MET A 135 -15.80 23.47 6.70
C MET A 135 -14.85 24.66 6.89
N ILE A 136 -15.37 25.89 7.00
CA ILE A 136 -14.55 27.09 7.27
C ILE A 136 -13.75 26.91 8.57
N ASP A 137 -14.43 26.47 9.64
CA ASP A 137 -13.82 26.24 10.94
C ASP A 137 -12.78 25.12 10.89
N GLN A 138 -13.07 24.03 10.15
CA GLN A 138 -12.15 22.90 9.96
C GLN A 138 -10.88 23.30 9.18
N LEU A 139 -10.98 24.23 8.22
CA LEU A 139 -9.84 24.69 7.42
C LEU A 139 -8.92 25.65 8.20
N GLY A 140 -9.44 26.36 9.21
CA GLY A 140 -8.70 27.34 9.99
C GLY A 140 -7.41 26.81 10.64
N PRO A 141 -7.43 25.66 11.33
CA PRO A 141 -6.24 25.02 11.89
C PRO A 141 -5.24 24.48 10.87
N CYS A 142 -5.56 24.53 9.56
CA CYS A 142 -4.78 23.94 8.48
C CYS A 142 -4.43 22.45 8.69
N PRO A 143 -5.44 21.56 8.83
CA PRO A 143 -5.20 20.13 8.97
C PRO A 143 -4.49 19.56 7.74
N VAL A 144 -3.49 18.70 7.95
CA VAL A 144 -2.60 18.14 6.92
C VAL A 144 -3.03 16.70 6.56
N ASP A 145 -4.33 16.44 6.46
CA ASP A 145 -4.85 15.13 6.05
C ASP A 145 -5.45 15.16 4.64
N ARG A 146 -5.34 14.01 3.96
CA ARG A 146 -5.67 13.86 2.53
C ARG A 146 -7.17 14.00 2.27
N LEU A 147 -8.01 13.59 3.22
CA LEU A 147 -9.46 13.68 3.08
C LEU A 147 -9.93 15.12 3.22
N THR A 148 -9.40 15.88 4.18
CA THR A 148 -9.71 17.31 4.31
C THR A 148 -9.21 18.10 3.11
N CYS A 149 -8.01 17.79 2.59
CA CYS A 149 -7.53 18.36 1.32
C CYS A 149 -8.52 18.09 0.18
N HIS A 150 -9.03 16.86 0.08
CA HIS A 150 -10.00 16.48 -0.94
C HIS A 150 -11.36 17.16 -0.73
N ASP A 151 -11.84 17.27 0.50
CA ASP A 151 -13.07 17.97 0.83
C ASP A 151 -12.96 19.45 0.46
N ALA A 152 -11.80 20.09 0.67
CA ALA A 152 -11.53 21.44 0.19
C ALA A 152 -11.66 21.56 -1.34
N VAL A 153 -11.09 20.60 -2.10
CA VAL A 153 -11.28 20.53 -3.56
C VAL A 153 -12.75 20.40 -3.94
N LEU A 154 -13.48 19.55 -3.23
CA LEU A 154 -14.89 19.28 -3.49
C LEU A 154 -15.76 20.54 -3.26
N TRP A 155 -15.53 21.25 -2.17
CA TRP A 155 -16.16 22.54 -1.89
C TRP A 155 -15.81 23.57 -2.96
N ALA A 156 -14.52 23.72 -3.31
CA ALA A 156 -14.06 24.61 -4.37
C ALA A 156 -14.74 24.30 -5.72
N ALA A 157 -14.91 23.02 -6.05
CA ALA A 157 -15.59 22.59 -7.27
C ALA A 157 -17.09 22.94 -7.27
N ALA A 158 -17.75 22.83 -6.12
CA ALA A 158 -19.17 23.14 -5.93
C ALA A 158 -19.48 24.65 -5.82
N MET A 159 -18.48 25.51 -5.58
CA MET A 159 -18.64 26.96 -5.35
C MET A 159 -19.58 27.67 -6.34
N PRO A 160 -19.50 27.46 -7.67
CA PRO A 160 -20.41 28.11 -8.60
C PRO A 160 -21.89 27.84 -8.32
N ALA A 161 -22.23 26.60 -7.96
CA ALA A 161 -23.61 26.21 -7.66
C ALA A 161 -24.03 26.64 -6.25
N LEU A 162 -23.10 26.58 -5.29
CA LEU A 162 -23.30 27.08 -3.92
C LEU A 162 -23.58 28.58 -3.86
N SER A 163 -23.17 29.35 -4.88
CA SER A 163 -23.54 30.77 -4.97
C SER A 163 -25.06 31.00 -4.92
N LYS A 164 -25.90 30.00 -5.25
CA LYS A 164 -27.36 30.08 -5.17
C LYS A 164 -27.93 29.65 -3.81
N GLN A 165 -27.12 28.96 -2.99
CA GLN A 165 -27.55 28.36 -1.72
C GLN A 165 -27.01 29.15 -0.52
N LEU A 166 -25.83 29.73 -0.65
CA LEU A 166 -25.18 30.54 0.38
C LEU A 166 -25.48 32.03 0.17
N ASP A 167 -25.55 32.76 1.28
CA ASP A 167 -25.53 34.22 1.23
C ASP A 167 -24.16 34.74 0.77
N THR A 168 -24.08 36.04 0.55
CA THR A 168 -22.87 36.68 0.02
C THR A 168 -21.68 36.55 0.97
N ALA A 169 -21.89 36.76 2.27
CA ALA A 169 -20.82 36.74 3.27
C ALA A 169 -20.23 35.34 3.40
N MET A 170 -21.08 34.34 3.64
CA MET A 170 -20.70 32.93 3.79
C MET A 170 -19.96 32.39 2.55
N TRP A 171 -20.39 32.79 1.35
CA TRP A 171 -19.73 32.36 0.12
C TRP A 171 -18.31 32.96 0.00
N TRP A 172 -18.13 34.23 0.36
CA TRP A 172 -16.81 34.85 0.34
C TRP A 172 -15.91 34.32 1.46
N ASP A 173 -16.44 34.09 2.65
CA ASP A 173 -15.71 33.50 3.78
C ASP A 173 -15.18 32.11 3.38
N LEU A 174 -16.05 31.26 2.81
CA LEU A 174 -15.65 29.95 2.33
C LEU A 174 -14.56 30.03 1.24
N LEU A 175 -14.68 30.96 0.28
CA LEU A 175 -13.65 31.16 -0.73
C LEU A 175 -12.32 31.61 -0.11
N GLY A 176 -12.37 32.54 0.83
CA GLY A 176 -11.22 33.04 1.57
C GLY A 176 -10.50 31.92 2.31
N SER A 177 -11.24 31.11 3.07
CA SER A 177 -10.71 29.95 3.80
C SER A 177 -10.09 28.92 2.85
N LEU A 178 -10.70 28.62 1.71
CA LEU A 178 -10.14 27.70 0.71
C LEU A 178 -8.83 28.23 0.10
N GLN A 179 -8.74 29.53 -0.18
CA GLN A 179 -7.52 30.15 -0.72
C GLN A 179 -6.41 30.21 0.33
N GLN A 180 -6.74 30.58 1.57
CA GLN A 180 -5.80 30.60 2.69
C GLN A 180 -5.29 29.21 3.01
N TYR A 181 -6.17 28.22 3.10
CA TYR A 181 -5.79 26.83 3.33
C TYR A 181 -4.81 26.32 2.27
N ARG A 182 -5.10 26.56 0.99
CA ARG A 182 -4.18 26.21 -0.11
C ARG A 182 -2.80 26.86 0.07
N GLU A 183 -2.75 28.13 0.46
CA GLU A 183 -1.48 28.84 0.66
C GLU A 183 -0.71 28.27 1.85
N SER A 184 -1.39 27.98 2.96
CA SER A 184 -0.78 27.30 4.11
C SER A 184 -0.24 25.92 3.73
N MET A 185 -0.99 25.15 2.93
CA MET A 185 -0.52 23.86 2.41
C MET A 185 0.75 24.04 1.58
N LEU A 186 0.77 24.99 0.63
CA LEU A 186 1.95 25.27 -0.20
C LEU A 186 3.22 25.59 0.63
N GLN A 187 3.06 26.20 1.81
CA GLN A 187 4.17 26.53 2.71
C GLN A 187 4.63 25.35 3.57
N LEU A 188 3.71 24.45 3.94
CA LEU A 188 3.99 23.36 4.88
C LEU A 188 4.54 22.09 4.24
N GLY A 189 4.11 21.77 3.01
CA GLY A 189 4.32 20.43 2.49
C GLY A 189 5.63 20.21 1.73
N ARG A 190 6.04 18.95 1.73
CA ARG A 190 7.14 18.44 0.92
C ARG A 190 6.62 18.15 -0.48
N ASP A 191 7.44 18.37 -1.50
CA ASP A 191 7.04 18.23 -2.91
C ASP A 191 6.46 16.84 -3.23
N SER A 192 6.81 15.79 -2.49
CA SER A 192 6.35 14.42 -2.69
C SER A 192 5.11 13.99 -1.90
N ASP A 193 4.63 14.80 -0.95
CA ASP A 193 3.49 14.41 -0.11
C ASP A 193 2.17 14.51 -0.90
N PRO A 194 1.29 13.48 -0.90
CA PRO A 194 -0.03 13.57 -1.50
C PRO A 194 -0.87 14.77 -1.05
N VAL A 195 -0.63 15.34 0.13
CA VAL A 195 -1.31 16.57 0.55
C VAL A 195 -0.91 17.78 -0.29
N GLN A 196 0.31 17.83 -0.85
CA GLN A 196 0.68 18.85 -1.85
C GLN A 196 -0.07 18.65 -3.15
N LEU A 197 -0.14 17.41 -3.64
CA LEU A 197 -0.88 17.09 -4.85
C LEU A 197 -2.36 17.54 -4.73
N ILE A 198 -3.02 17.22 -3.62
CA ILE A 198 -4.45 17.48 -3.46
C ILE A 198 -4.70 18.93 -2.99
N GLY A 199 -4.08 19.34 -1.88
CA GLY A 199 -4.32 20.60 -1.19
C GLY A 199 -3.71 21.82 -1.88
N THR A 200 -2.64 21.65 -2.65
CA THR A 200 -1.99 22.77 -3.37
C THR A 200 -2.32 22.75 -4.86
N ALA A 201 -2.01 21.64 -5.53
CA ALA A 201 -2.14 21.52 -6.98
C ALA A 201 -3.60 21.35 -7.41
N GLU A 202 -4.29 20.31 -6.96
CA GLU A 202 -5.67 20.04 -7.38
C GLU A 202 -6.63 21.17 -6.95
N LEU A 203 -6.54 21.62 -5.70
CA LEU A 203 -7.37 22.70 -5.17
C LEU A 203 -7.17 24.00 -5.96
N GLY A 204 -5.93 24.41 -6.19
CA GLY A 204 -5.64 25.64 -6.93
C GLY A 204 -6.03 25.56 -8.41
N LEU A 205 -5.82 24.41 -9.07
CA LEU A 205 -6.31 24.19 -10.44
C LEU A 205 -7.84 24.24 -10.51
N THR A 206 -8.52 23.66 -9.51
CA THR A 206 -9.98 23.65 -9.41
C THR A 206 -10.53 25.07 -9.22
N LEU A 207 -9.96 25.85 -8.30
CA LEU A 207 -10.34 27.25 -8.09
C LEU A 207 -10.10 28.10 -9.35
N ALA A 208 -8.92 27.96 -9.97
CA ALA A 208 -8.57 28.70 -11.19
C ALA A 208 -9.49 28.38 -12.36
N TRP A 209 -10.00 27.15 -12.43
CA TRP A 209 -10.97 26.73 -13.45
C TRP A 209 -12.39 27.20 -13.14
N ARG A 210 -12.93 26.86 -11.96
CA ARG A 210 -14.35 27.07 -11.63
C ARG A 210 -14.69 28.53 -11.41
N LEU A 211 -13.72 29.31 -10.93
CA LEU A 211 -13.86 30.72 -10.59
C LEU A 211 -12.89 31.59 -11.40
N SER A 212 -12.67 31.24 -12.68
CA SER A 212 -11.74 31.96 -13.57
C SER A 212 -12.06 33.44 -13.77
N ASP A 213 -13.30 33.87 -13.50
CA ASP A 213 -13.70 35.28 -13.52
C ASP A 213 -13.13 36.10 -12.35
N LEU A 214 -12.59 35.44 -11.32
CA LEU A 214 -11.94 36.05 -10.17
C LEU A 214 -10.41 36.03 -10.36
N PRO A 215 -9.74 37.20 -10.45
CA PRO A 215 -8.30 37.25 -10.62
C PRO A 215 -7.51 36.54 -9.51
N SER A 216 -8.01 36.55 -8.27
CA SER A 216 -7.37 35.85 -7.15
C SER A 216 -7.32 34.34 -7.38
N CYS A 217 -8.38 33.74 -7.93
CA CYS A 217 -8.42 32.32 -8.29
C CYS A 217 -7.56 32.02 -9.52
N GLN A 218 -7.64 32.85 -10.57
CA GLN A 218 -6.90 32.64 -11.81
C GLN A 218 -5.37 32.62 -11.58
N ARG A 219 -4.86 33.49 -10.70
CA ARG A 219 -3.43 33.55 -10.35
C ARG A 219 -2.89 32.25 -9.74
N LEU A 220 -3.75 31.43 -9.13
CA LEU A 220 -3.34 30.16 -8.51
C LEU A 220 -2.91 29.12 -9.55
N GLN A 221 -3.31 29.25 -10.82
CA GLN A 221 -3.04 28.25 -11.85
C GLN A 221 -1.55 27.96 -12.02
N LYS A 222 -0.71 29.00 -12.07
CA LYS A 222 0.73 28.84 -12.35
C LYS A 222 1.44 28.06 -11.22
N SER A 223 1.25 28.45 -9.97
CA SER A 223 1.88 27.77 -8.83
C SER A 223 1.31 26.36 -8.61
N SER A 224 0.03 26.14 -8.93
CA SER A 224 -0.59 24.81 -8.85
C SER A 224 -0.05 23.85 -9.91
N LEU A 225 0.18 24.33 -11.14
CA LEU A 225 0.84 23.56 -12.20
C LEU A 225 2.27 23.19 -11.81
N GLU A 226 2.98 24.10 -11.15
CA GLU A 226 4.34 23.87 -10.69
C GLU A 226 4.38 22.83 -9.57
N SER A 227 3.49 22.96 -8.56
CA SER A 227 3.34 21.97 -7.49
C SER A 227 3.01 20.57 -8.04
N PHE A 228 2.08 20.46 -9.00
CA PHE A 228 1.77 19.18 -9.66
C PHE A 228 3.00 18.57 -10.34
N ARG A 229 3.80 19.39 -11.03
CA ARG A 229 5.00 18.94 -11.73
C ARG A 229 6.07 18.45 -10.78
N ARG A 230 6.33 19.18 -9.70
CA ARG A 230 7.32 18.80 -8.68
C ARG A 230 6.95 17.47 -8.04
N TRP A 231 5.68 17.29 -7.68
CA TRP A 231 5.16 16.03 -7.17
C TRP A 231 5.38 14.88 -8.17
N CYS A 232 5.03 15.08 -9.46
CA CYS A 232 5.26 14.05 -10.48
C CYS A 232 6.75 13.78 -10.77
N GLN A 233 7.65 14.73 -10.48
CA GLN A 233 9.10 14.59 -10.70
C GLN A 233 9.80 13.87 -9.54
N ALA A 234 9.21 13.89 -8.34
CA ALA A 234 9.71 13.20 -7.15
C ALA A 234 9.14 11.76 -7.06
N GLU A 235 9.24 10.98 -8.14
CA GLU A 235 8.63 9.64 -8.26
C GLU A 235 9.02 8.70 -7.11
N GLN A 236 10.33 8.67 -6.79
CA GLN A 236 10.96 7.82 -5.77
C GLN A 236 10.50 8.11 -4.33
N GLU A 237 9.85 9.25 -4.10
CA GLU A 237 9.29 9.66 -2.81
C GLU A 237 7.76 9.72 -2.85
N SER A 238 7.20 10.13 -3.99
CA SER A 238 5.76 10.39 -4.14
C SER A 238 4.94 9.11 -4.22
N VAL A 239 5.47 8.05 -4.86
CA VAL A 239 4.79 6.76 -4.89
C VAL A 239 4.78 6.14 -3.49
N PRO A 240 5.91 6.01 -2.76
CA PRO A 240 5.88 5.56 -1.38
C PRO A 240 4.94 6.38 -0.49
N ALA A 241 4.96 7.70 -0.62
CA ALA A 241 4.07 8.57 0.15
C ALA A 241 2.58 8.31 -0.19
N ALA A 242 2.24 8.08 -1.46
CA ALA A 242 0.89 7.68 -1.87
C ALA A 242 0.47 6.32 -1.28
N LEU A 243 1.41 5.39 -1.13
CA LEU A 243 1.18 4.02 -0.64
C LEU A 243 1.27 3.86 0.88
N ALA A 244 1.82 4.84 1.61
CA ALA A 244 1.99 4.79 3.07
C ALA A 244 0.73 4.35 3.84
N ARG A 245 -0.44 4.66 3.28
CA ARG A 245 -1.72 4.05 3.64
C ARG A 245 -2.36 3.46 2.39
N ALA A 246 -2.37 2.13 2.26
CA ALA A 246 -2.95 1.41 1.13
C ALA A 246 -4.37 1.91 0.74
N THR A 247 -5.19 2.26 1.74
CA THR A 247 -6.56 2.76 1.55
C THR A 247 -6.64 4.10 0.82
N ASP A 248 -5.58 4.89 0.86
CA ASP A 248 -5.56 6.26 0.33
C ASP A 248 -5.10 6.29 -1.13
N ALA A 249 -4.42 5.25 -1.62
CA ALA A 249 -3.85 5.19 -2.96
C ALA A 249 -4.88 5.52 -4.06
N ARG A 250 -6.12 5.05 -3.89
CA ARG A 250 -7.22 5.37 -4.82
C ARG A 250 -7.60 6.85 -4.83
N LEU A 251 -7.60 7.51 -3.68
CA LEU A 251 -7.89 8.95 -3.58
C LEU A 251 -6.80 9.77 -4.26
N VAL A 252 -5.54 9.38 -4.03
CA VAL A 252 -4.35 10.00 -4.66
C VAL A 252 -4.38 9.81 -6.18
N LEU A 253 -4.62 8.59 -6.67
CA LEU A 253 -4.78 8.30 -8.10
C LEU A 253 -5.92 9.12 -8.73
N GLY A 254 -7.05 9.24 -8.02
CA GLY A 254 -8.16 10.08 -8.44
C GLY A 254 -7.73 11.55 -8.61
N SER A 255 -6.89 12.07 -7.71
CA SER A 255 -6.32 13.42 -7.79
C SER A 255 -5.42 13.59 -9.00
N VAL A 256 -4.50 12.65 -9.27
CA VAL A 256 -3.62 12.65 -10.45
C VAL A 256 -4.44 12.74 -11.74
N ILE A 257 -5.49 11.92 -11.86
CA ILE A 257 -6.37 11.91 -13.04
C ILE A 257 -7.14 13.23 -13.18
N ARG A 258 -7.70 13.77 -12.08
CA ARG A 258 -8.44 15.03 -12.10
C ARG A 258 -7.54 16.21 -12.46
N CYS A 259 -6.34 16.29 -11.89
CA CYS A 259 -5.30 17.25 -12.27
C CYS A 259 -4.99 17.15 -13.76
N GLY A 260 -4.75 15.95 -14.29
CA GLY A 260 -4.50 15.74 -15.72
C GLY A 260 -5.62 16.28 -16.60
N CYS A 261 -6.87 15.93 -16.27
CA CYS A 261 -8.05 16.40 -17.00
C CYS A 261 -8.19 17.93 -16.95
N LEU A 262 -7.95 18.56 -15.79
CA LEU A 262 -7.97 20.02 -15.62
C LEU A 262 -6.88 20.68 -16.45
N ILE A 263 -5.66 20.17 -16.41
CA ILE A 263 -4.51 20.72 -17.15
C ILE A 263 -4.78 20.69 -18.65
N GLU A 264 -5.20 19.54 -19.18
CA GLU A 264 -5.46 19.37 -20.62
C GLU A 264 -6.58 20.29 -21.12
N ASN A 265 -7.66 20.41 -20.36
CA ASN A 265 -8.83 21.17 -20.80
C ASN A 265 -8.74 22.68 -20.53
N THR A 266 -7.96 23.11 -19.55
CA THR A 266 -7.91 24.53 -19.14
C THR A 266 -6.64 25.25 -19.58
N THR A 267 -5.54 24.53 -19.83
CA THR A 267 -4.25 25.11 -20.24
C THR A 267 -3.82 24.72 -21.65
N LYS A 268 -4.51 23.77 -22.29
CA LYS A 268 -4.11 23.13 -23.56
C LYS A 268 -2.74 22.43 -23.50
N ARG A 269 -2.19 22.20 -22.30
CA ARG A 269 -0.95 21.44 -22.10
C ARG A 269 -1.28 19.96 -21.98
N LYS A 270 -0.46 19.11 -22.58
CA LYS A 270 -0.58 17.65 -22.44
C LYS A 270 0.00 17.17 -21.11
N PHE A 271 -0.45 16.01 -20.67
CA PHE A 271 0.14 15.30 -19.53
C PHE A 271 1.64 15.02 -19.77
N THR A 272 2.48 15.29 -18.77
CA THR A 272 3.94 15.07 -18.91
C THR A 272 4.28 13.58 -18.87
N LYS A 273 5.46 13.20 -19.39
CA LYS A 273 5.94 11.80 -19.31
C LYS A 273 6.03 11.33 -17.85
N ALA A 274 6.60 12.15 -16.97
CA ALA A 274 6.69 11.87 -15.53
C ALA A 274 5.31 11.66 -14.89
N ALA A 275 4.32 12.50 -15.21
CA ALA A 275 2.97 12.33 -14.71
C ALA A 275 2.32 11.03 -15.20
N LYS A 276 2.58 10.61 -16.45
CA LYS A 276 2.12 9.30 -16.96
C LYS A 276 2.77 8.13 -16.23
N ALA A 277 4.09 8.20 -15.98
CA ALA A 277 4.84 7.17 -15.29
C ALA A 277 4.30 6.96 -13.87
N ILE A 278 4.28 8.02 -13.04
CA ILE A 278 3.76 7.96 -11.68
C ILE A 278 2.28 7.55 -11.62
N GLY A 279 1.47 8.03 -12.57
CA GLY A 279 0.06 7.65 -12.69
C GLY A 279 -0.12 6.17 -13.02
N GLY A 280 0.73 5.63 -13.92
CA GLY A 280 0.78 4.22 -14.26
C GLY A 280 1.20 3.35 -13.09
N GLU A 281 2.27 3.73 -12.39
CA GLU A 281 2.77 3.00 -11.22
C GLU A 281 1.72 2.93 -10.09
N ILE A 282 1.12 4.06 -9.71
CA ILE A 282 0.05 4.08 -8.70
C ILE A 282 -1.17 3.28 -9.18
N ALA A 283 -1.50 3.32 -10.48
CA ALA A 283 -2.58 2.52 -11.03
C ALA A 283 -2.30 1.01 -10.95
N THR A 284 -1.05 0.58 -11.17
CA THR A 284 -0.61 -0.81 -10.99
C THR A 284 -0.77 -1.25 -9.54
N TRP A 285 -0.32 -0.43 -8.58
CA TRP A 285 -0.54 -0.70 -7.16
C TRP A 285 -2.03 -0.79 -6.79
N VAL A 286 -2.84 0.15 -7.28
CA VAL A 286 -4.30 0.12 -7.08
C VAL A 286 -4.93 -1.13 -7.69
N ALA A 287 -4.46 -1.61 -8.84
CA ALA A 287 -4.92 -2.86 -9.44
C ALA A 287 -4.60 -4.05 -8.54
N ALA A 288 -3.35 -4.18 -8.07
CA ALA A 288 -2.90 -5.27 -7.22
C ALA A 288 -3.67 -5.31 -5.89
N MET A 289 -3.92 -4.14 -5.28
CA MET A 289 -4.72 -4.01 -4.07
C MET A 289 -6.22 -4.23 -4.30
N THR A 290 -6.73 -4.25 -5.53
CA THR A 290 -8.17 -4.34 -5.78
C THR A 290 -8.68 -5.76 -5.55
N THR A 291 -9.59 -5.93 -4.59
CA THR A 291 -10.18 -7.22 -4.22
C THR A 291 -11.29 -7.65 -5.19
N THR A 292 -11.77 -8.89 -5.05
CA THR A 292 -12.89 -9.46 -5.82
C THR A 292 -14.18 -8.64 -5.76
N GLU A 293 -14.44 -8.04 -4.60
CA GLU A 293 -15.59 -7.17 -4.36
C GLU A 293 -15.35 -5.75 -4.90
N GLY A 294 -14.21 -5.50 -5.54
CA GLY A 294 -13.80 -4.19 -6.04
C GLY A 294 -13.38 -3.22 -4.93
N SER A 295 -13.31 -3.67 -3.68
CA SER A 295 -12.70 -2.90 -2.59
C SER A 295 -11.18 -2.86 -2.75
N THR A 296 -10.50 -2.18 -1.85
CA THR A 296 -9.04 -2.15 -1.78
C THR A 296 -8.53 -3.04 -0.65
N ALA A 297 -7.30 -3.51 -0.77
CA ALA A 297 -6.60 -4.25 0.28
C ALA A 297 -6.68 -3.50 1.62
N LEU A 298 -6.78 -4.26 2.70
CA LEU A 298 -6.81 -3.77 4.08
C LEU A 298 -8.04 -2.90 4.42
N SER A 299 -9.07 -2.92 3.56
CA SER A 299 -10.35 -2.24 3.75
C SER A 299 -11.48 -3.24 4.01
N ARG A 300 -12.37 -2.88 4.95
CA ARG A 300 -13.58 -3.68 5.27
C ARG A 300 -14.78 -3.34 4.37
N LEU A 301 -14.61 -2.42 3.42
CA LEU A 301 -15.68 -1.98 2.55
C LEU A 301 -16.08 -3.07 1.55
N LYS A 302 -17.37 -3.09 1.24
CA LYS A 302 -17.99 -3.99 0.26
C LYS A 302 -18.24 -3.26 -1.05
N LYS A 303 -18.46 -4.03 -2.13
CA LYS A 303 -18.73 -3.54 -3.50
C LYS A 303 -19.69 -2.36 -3.60
N LYS A 304 -20.80 -2.40 -2.86
CA LYS A 304 -21.84 -1.34 -2.89
C LYS A 304 -21.34 0.00 -2.33
N GLN A 305 -20.34 -0.01 -1.47
CA GLN A 305 -19.79 1.19 -0.81
C GLN A 305 -18.71 1.88 -1.66
N VAL A 306 -18.14 1.17 -2.63
CA VAL A 306 -17.07 1.64 -3.52
C VAL A 306 -17.50 1.72 -5.00
N VAL A 307 -18.82 1.78 -5.26
CA VAL A 307 -19.38 1.74 -6.63
C VAL A 307 -18.87 2.87 -7.55
N ASP A 308 -18.46 3.99 -6.97
CA ASP A 308 -17.89 5.12 -7.71
C ASP A 308 -16.56 4.77 -8.38
N ASP A 309 -15.81 3.80 -7.83
CA ASP A 309 -14.56 3.30 -8.40
C ASP A 309 -14.77 2.27 -9.51
N LEU A 310 -15.91 1.55 -9.50
CA LEU A 310 -16.12 0.31 -10.25
C LEU A 310 -16.94 0.42 -11.54
N ASN A 311 -17.71 1.49 -11.70
CA ASN A 311 -18.54 1.66 -12.90
C ASN A 311 -17.68 1.88 -14.17
N ASP A 312 -18.29 1.84 -15.35
CA ASP A 312 -17.60 2.01 -16.65
C ASP A 312 -16.78 3.30 -16.77
N TYR A 313 -17.11 4.32 -15.97
CA TYR A 313 -16.42 5.61 -15.91
C TYR A 313 -15.84 5.88 -14.52
N GLY A 314 -15.68 4.82 -13.72
CA GLY A 314 -15.13 4.83 -12.38
C GLY A 314 -13.61 4.91 -12.40
N LEU A 315 -13.03 5.06 -11.21
CA LEU A 315 -11.59 5.23 -11.04
C LEU A 315 -10.77 4.14 -11.75
N LEU A 316 -11.12 2.88 -11.55
CA LEU A 316 -10.34 1.75 -12.05
C LEU A 316 -10.33 1.70 -13.58
N MET A 317 -11.49 1.92 -14.21
CA MET A 317 -11.56 1.96 -15.69
C MET A 317 -10.93 3.23 -16.25
N ARG A 318 -10.92 4.32 -15.48
CA ARG A 318 -10.31 5.58 -15.92
C ARG A 318 -8.80 5.55 -15.85
N SER A 319 -8.20 4.88 -14.86
CA SER A 319 -6.75 4.79 -14.69
C SER A 319 -6.05 4.01 -15.80
N VAL A 320 -6.78 3.15 -16.53
CA VAL A 320 -6.30 2.47 -17.75
C VAL A 320 -5.74 3.44 -18.80
N VAL A 321 -6.07 4.73 -18.75
CA VAL A 321 -5.49 5.74 -19.66
C VAL A 321 -3.97 5.90 -19.53
N PHE A 322 -3.37 5.52 -18.40
CA PHE A 322 -1.92 5.63 -18.21
C PHE A 322 -1.15 4.58 -19.00
N ASP A 323 -1.67 3.36 -19.05
CA ASP A 323 -1.13 2.24 -19.82
C ASP A 323 -2.28 1.28 -20.20
N PRO A 324 -2.92 1.49 -21.36
CA PRO A 324 -4.09 0.70 -21.75
C PRO A 324 -3.80 -0.77 -22.00
N GLU A 325 -2.57 -1.10 -22.39
CA GLU A 325 -2.17 -2.45 -22.78
C GLU A 325 -2.01 -3.33 -21.54
N THR A 326 -1.40 -2.80 -20.47
CA THR A 326 -1.11 -3.56 -19.25
C THR A 326 -2.17 -3.41 -18.17
N LEU A 327 -2.68 -2.20 -17.94
CA LEU A 327 -3.60 -1.93 -16.82
C LEU A 327 -5.01 -2.45 -17.09
N ARG A 328 -5.47 -2.48 -18.34
CA ARG A 328 -6.80 -3.02 -18.66
C ARG A 328 -6.91 -4.50 -18.27
N PRO A 329 -6.05 -5.41 -18.78
CA PRO A 329 -6.13 -6.81 -18.39
C PRO A 329 -5.86 -7.01 -16.89
N ALA A 330 -4.95 -6.24 -16.28
CA ALA A 330 -4.69 -6.29 -14.84
C ALA A 330 -5.94 -5.95 -14.00
N MET A 331 -6.63 -4.84 -14.31
CA MET A 331 -7.87 -4.43 -13.62
C MET A 331 -9.01 -5.42 -13.85
N GLU A 332 -9.18 -5.92 -15.08
CA GLU A 332 -10.21 -6.90 -15.40
C GLU A 332 -9.95 -8.24 -14.67
N ALA A 333 -8.69 -8.66 -14.55
CA ALA A 333 -8.31 -9.86 -13.80
C ALA A 333 -8.46 -9.68 -12.28
N ALA A 334 -8.07 -8.52 -11.74
CA ALA A 334 -8.23 -8.20 -10.32
C ALA A 334 -9.71 -8.15 -9.89
N LEU A 335 -10.59 -7.64 -10.76
CA LEU A 335 -12.04 -7.64 -10.56
C LEU A 335 -12.70 -9.01 -10.88
N GLY A 336 -11.93 -9.98 -11.37
CA GLY A 336 -12.41 -11.30 -11.76
C GLY A 336 -13.34 -11.31 -12.98
N ILE A 337 -13.32 -10.23 -13.79
CA ILE A 337 -14.09 -10.09 -15.04
C ILE A 337 -13.48 -10.99 -16.12
N ARG A 338 -12.15 -11.01 -16.24
CA ARG A 338 -11.41 -11.88 -17.16
C ARG A 338 -10.51 -12.86 -16.42
N HIS A 339 -9.94 -13.78 -17.19
CA HIS A 339 -8.91 -14.71 -16.76
C HIS A 339 -7.62 -14.37 -17.49
N THR A 340 -6.49 -14.52 -16.83
CA THR A 340 -5.14 -14.40 -17.43
C THR A 340 -4.68 -15.69 -18.10
N GLY A 341 -5.39 -16.81 -17.84
CA GLY A 341 -5.13 -18.09 -18.49
C GLY A 341 -3.94 -18.86 -17.92
N GLY A 342 -3.41 -18.49 -16.75
CA GLY A 342 -2.23 -19.13 -16.16
C GLY A 342 -0.91 -18.74 -16.82
N ARG A 343 -0.91 -17.68 -17.65
CA ARG A 343 0.27 -17.18 -18.33
C ARG A 343 1.08 -16.25 -17.44
N LEU A 344 2.40 -16.25 -17.62
CA LEU A 344 3.30 -15.35 -16.92
C LEU A 344 3.02 -13.90 -17.34
N ALA A 345 3.30 -12.94 -16.45
CA ALA A 345 2.92 -11.55 -16.68
C ALA A 345 3.49 -10.99 -17.99
N TRP A 346 4.76 -11.30 -18.28
CA TRP A 346 5.45 -10.87 -19.50
C TRP A 346 4.88 -11.52 -20.78
N GLU A 347 4.25 -12.70 -20.70
CA GLU A 347 3.62 -13.37 -21.86
C GLU A 347 2.33 -12.69 -22.32
N VAL A 348 1.70 -11.88 -21.45
CA VAL A 348 0.40 -11.24 -21.70
C VAL A 348 0.42 -9.73 -21.42
N SER A 349 1.61 -9.13 -21.39
CA SER A 349 1.81 -7.71 -21.14
C SER A 349 1.14 -7.24 -19.85
N LEU A 350 1.17 -8.04 -18.78
CA LEU A 350 0.75 -7.62 -17.45
C LEU A 350 1.93 -7.03 -16.68
N PRO A 351 1.68 -6.14 -15.70
CA PRO A 351 2.71 -5.73 -14.75
C PRO A 351 3.20 -6.91 -13.89
N GLU A 352 4.30 -6.72 -13.17
CA GLU A 352 4.81 -7.71 -12.21
C GLU A 352 3.73 -8.11 -11.17
N SER A 353 3.75 -9.38 -10.77
CA SER A 353 2.77 -9.95 -9.83
C SER A 353 3.22 -9.87 -8.37
N PHE A 354 4.49 -9.54 -8.14
CA PHE A 354 5.02 -9.13 -6.85
C PHE A 354 5.29 -7.64 -6.87
N LEU A 355 4.69 -6.90 -5.94
CA LEU A 355 4.95 -5.48 -5.76
C LEU A 355 5.36 -5.25 -4.32
N HIS A 356 6.53 -4.68 -4.10
CA HIS A 356 7.00 -4.30 -2.77
C HIS A 356 7.51 -2.86 -2.76
N CYS A 357 7.15 -2.11 -1.72
CA CYS A 357 7.66 -0.78 -1.47
C CYS A 357 8.15 -0.69 -0.02
N GLU A 358 9.48 -0.77 0.14
CA GLU A 358 10.14 -0.72 1.45
C GLU A 358 9.77 0.55 2.23
N LYS A 359 9.88 1.73 1.59
CA LYS A 359 9.55 3.02 2.20
C LYS A 359 8.09 3.11 2.68
N ALA A 360 7.16 2.49 1.95
CA ALA A 360 5.74 2.43 2.35
C ALA A 360 5.43 1.25 3.29
N LYS A 361 6.39 0.33 3.47
CA LYS A 361 6.28 -0.91 4.23
C LYS A 361 5.05 -1.73 3.82
N LEU A 362 4.92 -1.95 2.51
CA LEU A 362 3.76 -2.58 1.86
C LEU A 362 4.20 -3.56 0.78
N ALA A 363 3.67 -4.79 0.80
CA ALA A 363 3.91 -5.82 -0.21
C ALA A 363 2.60 -6.46 -0.70
N MET A 364 2.52 -6.73 -2.00
CA MET A 364 1.43 -7.45 -2.67
C MET A 364 2.03 -8.66 -3.39
N MET A 365 1.60 -9.85 -3.00
CA MET A 365 2.07 -11.11 -3.57
C MET A 365 0.90 -11.80 -4.28
N LEU A 366 0.90 -11.77 -5.61
CA LEU A 366 -0.12 -12.40 -6.44
C LEU A 366 0.48 -13.63 -7.12
N PRO A 367 -0.10 -14.85 -7.02
CA PRO A 367 0.41 -15.99 -7.80
C PRO A 367 0.38 -15.69 -9.30
N GLU A 368 -0.71 -15.03 -9.72
CA GLU A 368 -0.92 -14.33 -10.98
C GLU A 368 -2.02 -13.28 -10.77
N TRP A 369 -2.27 -12.42 -11.76
CA TRP A 369 -3.27 -11.36 -11.67
C TRP A 369 -4.72 -11.84 -11.57
N ASP A 370 -5.04 -13.07 -11.97
CA ASP A 370 -6.40 -13.63 -11.81
C ASP A 370 -6.72 -13.80 -10.32
N VAL A 371 -7.64 -12.97 -9.83
CA VAL A 371 -8.10 -12.99 -8.43
C VAL A 371 -8.63 -14.34 -7.96
N ARG A 372 -8.99 -15.25 -8.88
CA ARG A 372 -9.40 -16.62 -8.54
C ARG A 372 -8.26 -17.50 -8.01
N ARG A 373 -7.00 -17.08 -8.17
CA ARG A 373 -5.82 -17.85 -7.72
C ARG A 373 -5.40 -17.57 -6.29
N GLY A 374 -5.92 -16.50 -5.69
CA GLY A 374 -5.53 -16.06 -4.36
C GLY A 374 -4.59 -14.86 -4.45
N ARG A 375 -4.20 -14.37 -3.29
CA ARG A 375 -3.26 -13.25 -3.11
C ARG A 375 -2.96 -13.08 -1.63
N THR A 376 -1.82 -12.46 -1.36
CA THR A 376 -1.39 -12.12 -0.01
C THR A 376 -0.98 -10.65 0.02
N HIS A 377 -1.50 -9.90 0.98
CA HIS A 377 -1.16 -8.50 1.19
C HIS A 377 -0.55 -8.32 2.57
N LEU A 378 0.60 -7.65 2.63
CA LEU A 378 1.32 -7.38 3.86
C LEU A 378 1.54 -5.87 4.01
N GLN A 379 1.14 -5.32 5.16
CA GLN A 379 1.56 -3.99 5.59
C GLN A 379 2.30 -4.11 6.91
N TYR A 380 3.54 -3.62 6.95
CA TYR A 380 4.43 -3.72 8.11
C TYR A 380 4.91 -2.35 8.61
N ALA A 381 4.17 -1.28 8.28
CA ALA A 381 4.46 0.08 8.74
C ALA A 381 4.24 0.31 10.25
N GLN A 382 3.40 -0.50 10.87
CA GLN A 382 3.04 -0.41 12.28
C GLN A 382 3.79 -1.47 13.09
N ARG A 383 3.78 -1.35 14.42
CA ARG A 383 4.37 -2.36 15.33
C ARG A 383 3.81 -3.76 15.11
N GLU A 384 2.53 -3.87 14.83
CA GLU A 384 1.87 -5.11 14.40
C GLU A 384 1.68 -5.08 12.89
N ASN A 385 2.02 -6.17 12.21
CA ASN A 385 1.76 -6.27 10.78
C ASN A 385 0.26 -6.42 10.53
N ARG A 386 -0.23 -5.87 9.42
CA ARG A 386 -1.55 -6.21 8.88
C ARG A 386 -1.40 -7.17 7.73
N LEU A 387 -2.17 -8.25 7.77
CA LEU A 387 -2.11 -9.32 6.79
C LEU A 387 -3.51 -9.58 6.22
N GLU A 388 -3.57 -9.76 4.90
CA GLU A 388 -4.71 -10.36 4.22
C GLU A 388 -4.25 -11.56 3.40
N ILE A 389 -4.93 -12.69 3.56
CA ILE A 389 -4.67 -13.90 2.78
C ILE A 389 -5.97 -14.29 2.09
N PHE A 390 -5.92 -14.49 0.78
CA PHE A 390 -7.05 -14.93 -0.02
C PHE A 390 -6.82 -16.34 -0.56
N ALA A 391 -7.75 -17.26 -0.24
CA ALA A 391 -7.85 -18.58 -0.85
C ALA A 391 -8.74 -18.49 -2.09
N GLY A 392 -8.12 -18.19 -3.23
CA GLY A 392 -8.84 -17.79 -4.43
C GLY A 392 -9.60 -16.49 -4.20
N ARG A 393 -10.93 -16.53 -4.33
CA ARG A 393 -11.79 -15.36 -4.12
C ARG A 393 -12.18 -15.09 -2.66
N SER A 394 -11.97 -16.06 -1.77
CA SER A 394 -12.39 -15.98 -0.37
C SER A 394 -11.25 -15.41 0.46
N LEU A 395 -11.50 -14.30 1.16
CA LEU A 395 -10.60 -13.77 2.17
C LEU A 395 -10.65 -14.68 3.40
N VAL A 396 -9.50 -15.26 3.78
CA VAL A 396 -9.42 -16.24 4.88
C VAL A 396 -8.85 -15.63 6.17
N VAL A 397 -7.80 -14.81 6.04
CA VAL A 397 -7.18 -14.05 7.14
C VAL A 397 -7.29 -12.58 6.79
N SER A 398 -7.69 -11.73 7.75
CA SER A 398 -7.72 -10.28 7.58
C SER A 398 -7.64 -9.55 8.92
N GLY A 399 -6.55 -8.83 9.15
CA GLY A 399 -6.41 -8.00 10.33
C GLY A 399 -4.97 -7.86 10.79
N ARG A 400 -4.78 -7.54 12.06
CA ARG A 400 -3.45 -7.41 12.68
C ARG A 400 -2.96 -8.77 13.13
N VAL A 401 -1.70 -9.06 12.86
CA VAL A 401 -1.02 -10.24 13.38
C VAL A 401 -0.51 -9.89 14.77
N GLU A 402 -1.09 -10.51 15.79
CA GLU A 402 -0.65 -10.32 17.17
C GLU A 402 0.45 -11.33 17.47
N THR A 403 1.53 -10.88 18.10
CA THR A 403 2.67 -11.74 18.42
C THR A 403 3.05 -11.54 19.88
N SER A 404 3.31 -12.64 20.58
CA SER A 404 3.78 -12.68 21.95
C SER A 404 5.00 -13.57 22.04
N ILE A 405 6.02 -13.09 22.74
CA ILE A 405 7.26 -13.81 23.01
C ILE A 405 7.49 -13.76 24.51
N GLU A 406 7.72 -14.91 25.13
CA GLU A 406 8.26 -15.01 26.48
C GLU A 406 9.64 -15.65 26.41
N ALA A 407 10.58 -15.10 27.16
CA ALA A 407 11.94 -15.63 27.31
C ALA A 407 12.19 -15.88 28.80
N ASP A 408 12.52 -17.12 29.17
CA ASP A 408 12.68 -17.58 30.56
C ASP A 408 11.49 -17.20 31.46
N GLY A 409 10.28 -17.32 30.91
CA GLY A 409 9.02 -16.97 31.57
C GLY A 409 8.75 -15.47 31.69
N GLN A 410 9.60 -14.61 31.13
CA GLN A 410 9.40 -13.15 31.11
C GLN A 410 8.84 -12.70 29.76
N SER A 411 7.73 -11.96 29.78
CA SER A 411 7.14 -11.37 28.57
C SER A 411 8.10 -10.36 27.94
N GLN A 412 8.25 -10.46 26.63
CA GLN A 412 9.05 -9.55 25.82
C GLN A 412 8.13 -8.61 25.03
N SER A 413 8.69 -7.48 24.58
CA SER A 413 7.97 -6.50 23.77
C SER A 413 8.83 -5.99 22.61
N PRO A 414 8.23 -5.51 21.51
CA PRO A 414 8.98 -4.87 20.43
C PRO A 414 9.79 -3.65 20.91
N ASP A 415 11.06 -3.59 20.51
CA ASP A 415 12.02 -2.51 20.81
C ASP A 415 12.32 -1.64 19.57
N GLY A 416 11.52 -1.78 18.50
CA GLY A 416 11.67 -1.01 17.28
C GLY A 416 10.59 -1.28 16.25
N ASP A 417 10.71 -0.60 15.11
CA ASP A 417 9.86 -0.82 13.95
C ASP A 417 10.31 -2.04 13.16
N TRP A 418 9.41 -2.59 12.35
CA TRP A 418 9.78 -3.59 11.36
C TRP A 418 10.72 -2.99 10.30
N ALA A 419 11.80 -3.70 9.99
CA ALA A 419 12.73 -3.40 8.91
C ALA A 419 12.62 -4.48 7.83
N PHE A 420 12.88 -4.09 6.59
CA PHE A 420 13.04 -5.01 5.49
C PHE A 420 14.40 -5.73 5.60
N VAL A 421 14.42 -7.04 5.34
CA VAL A 421 15.66 -7.84 5.31
C VAL A 421 16.01 -8.15 3.86
N CYS A 422 15.15 -8.91 3.18
CA CYS A 422 15.35 -9.28 1.79
C CYS A 422 14.05 -9.68 1.10
N GLU A 423 14.09 -9.74 -0.22
CA GLU A 423 13.03 -10.28 -1.06
C GLU A 423 13.62 -11.09 -2.20
N TYR A 424 12.83 -12.00 -2.74
CA TYR A 424 13.16 -12.73 -3.95
C TYR A 424 11.89 -12.99 -4.75
N THR A 425 11.95 -12.80 -6.06
CA THR A 425 10.83 -13.10 -6.94
C THR A 425 11.33 -13.61 -8.28
N ASP A 426 10.67 -14.65 -8.77
CA ASP A 426 10.86 -15.20 -10.11
C ASP A 426 9.53 -15.78 -10.64
N ASP A 427 9.61 -16.68 -11.61
CA ASP A 427 8.44 -17.33 -12.21
C ASP A 427 7.72 -18.32 -11.28
N ASP A 428 8.40 -18.85 -10.25
CA ASP A 428 7.91 -19.90 -9.38
C ASP A 428 7.53 -19.41 -7.97
N VAL A 429 8.17 -18.36 -7.46
CA VAL A 429 8.00 -17.91 -6.09
C VAL A 429 7.98 -16.38 -5.94
N HIS A 430 7.29 -15.94 -4.89
CA HIS A 430 7.48 -14.61 -4.30
C HIS A 430 7.88 -14.80 -2.83
N TYR A 431 8.93 -14.12 -2.40
CA TYR A 431 9.49 -14.23 -1.05
C TYR A 431 9.78 -12.85 -0.48
N ILE A 432 9.43 -12.64 0.78
CA ILE A 432 9.80 -11.45 1.55
C ILE A 432 10.12 -11.83 2.99
N GLU A 433 11.21 -11.28 3.51
CA GLU A 433 11.62 -11.37 4.91
C GLU A 433 11.71 -9.97 5.52
N ILE A 434 11.08 -9.81 6.68
CA ILE A 434 11.11 -8.59 7.48
C ILE A 434 11.50 -8.95 8.91
N GLU A 435 12.07 -8.00 9.65
CA GLU A 435 12.49 -8.23 11.03
C GLU A 435 12.11 -7.10 11.97
N GLN A 436 11.99 -7.41 13.25
CA GLN A 436 11.74 -6.44 14.31
C GLN A 436 12.61 -6.78 15.51
N PRO A 437 13.31 -5.80 16.11
CA PRO A 437 14.02 -6.01 17.37
C PRO A 437 13.03 -6.09 18.54
N TRP A 438 13.33 -6.95 19.51
CA TRP A 438 12.56 -7.15 20.74
C TRP A 438 13.46 -7.00 21.97
N THR A 439 12.83 -6.80 23.13
CA THR A 439 13.53 -6.76 24.42
C THR A 439 14.28 -8.07 24.70
N ALA A 440 15.16 -8.04 25.71
CA ALA A 440 16.09 -9.13 26.04
C ALA A 440 17.05 -9.51 24.91
N GLY A 441 17.30 -8.59 23.96
CA GLY A 441 18.23 -8.82 22.86
C GLY A 441 17.74 -9.89 21.91
N LEU A 442 16.43 -9.98 21.68
CA LEU A 442 15.84 -10.87 20.68
C LEU A 442 15.55 -10.12 19.38
N VAL A 443 15.44 -10.86 18.28
CA VAL A 443 14.95 -10.40 16.98
C VAL A 443 13.87 -11.38 16.52
N LEU A 444 12.73 -10.83 16.10
CA LEU A 444 11.69 -11.57 15.42
C LEU A 444 11.82 -11.35 13.92
N GLN A 445 12.10 -12.40 13.17
CA GLN A 445 12.09 -12.36 11.71
C GLN A 445 10.83 -13.05 11.21
N ARG A 446 10.14 -12.45 10.24
CA ARG A 446 8.91 -12.96 9.65
C ARG A 446 9.09 -13.12 8.15
N GLN A 447 8.77 -14.32 7.67
CA GLN A 447 8.90 -14.73 6.28
C GLN A 447 7.53 -15.01 5.68
N LEU A 448 7.31 -14.50 4.47
CA LEU A 448 6.20 -14.92 3.62
C LEU A 448 6.77 -15.43 2.31
N MET A 449 6.43 -16.67 1.94
CA MET A 449 6.82 -17.29 0.68
C MET A 449 5.59 -17.82 -0.04
N LEU A 450 5.26 -17.25 -1.19
CA LEU A 450 4.14 -17.67 -2.03
C LEU A 450 4.67 -18.46 -3.22
N VAL A 451 4.46 -19.78 -3.21
CA VAL A 451 4.77 -20.66 -4.35
C VAL A 451 3.64 -20.50 -5.37
N ARG A 452 3.95 -19.86 -6.49
CA ARG A 452 2.96 -19.28 -7.41
C ARG A 452 2.10 -20.34 -8.08
N GLU A 453 2.72 -21.27 -8.80
CA GLU A 453 1.97 -22.29 -9.54
C GLU A 453 1.19 -23.22 -8.60
N ASP A 454 1.81 -23.57 -7.47
CA ASP A 454 1.22 -24.44 -6.48
C ASP A 454 0.11 -23.75 -5.69
N ARG A 455 0.14 -22.43 -5.55
CA ARG A 455 -0.74 -21.66 -4.67
C ARG A 455 -0.63 -22.15 -3.23
N CYS A 456 0.61 -22.21 -2.77
CA CYS A 456 0.95 -22.46 -1.38
C CYS A 456 1.59 -21.22 -0.77
N LEU A 457 1.28 -20.91 0.49
CA LEU A 457 1.88 -19.81 1.23
C LEU A 457 2.56 -20.38 2.48
N LEU A 458 3.86 -20.16 2.61
CA LEU A 458 4.56 -20.27 3.88
C LEU A 458 4.41 -18.95 4.63
N PHE A 459 3.94 -19.02 5.87
CA PHE A 459 4.06 -17.97 6.87
C PHE A 459 4.95 -18.51 7.98
N ALA A 460 6.06 -17.87 8.28
CA ALA A 460 6.98 -18.37 9.29
C ALA A 460 7.60 -17.24 10.09
N ASP A 461 7.71 -17.46 11.40
CA ASP A 461 8.44 -16.58 12.29
C ASP A 461 9.66 -17.30 12.86
N ALA A 462 10.79 -16.61 12.89
CA ALA A 462 11.99 -17.00 13.62
C ALA A 462 12.22 -16.06 14.80
N VAL A 463 12.44 -16.61 16.00
CA VAL A 463 12.89 -15.84 17.17
C VAL A 463 14.37 -16.16 17.37
N LEU A 464 15.22 -15.15 17.22
CA LEU A 464 16.66 -15.27 17.23
C LEU A 464 17.28 -14.37 18.31
N PRO A 465 18.44 -14.75 18.89
CA PRO A 465 19.24 -13.81 19.65
C PRO A 465 19.82 -12.76 18.71
N LYS A 466 19.83 -11.49 19.14
CA LYS A 466 20.48 -10.39 18.43
C LYS A 466 21.98 -10.67 18.38
N LYS A 467 22.60 -10.59 17.20
CA LYS A 467 24.03 -10.88 16.94
C LYS A 467 25.05 -10.04 17.77
N VAL A 468 24.61 -9.20 18.72
CA VAL A 468 25.48 -8.40 19.60
C VAL A 468 25.75 -9.17 20.88
N LEU A 469 26.79 -9.98 20.90
CA LEU A 469 27.43 -10.37 22.16
C LEU A 469 28.74 -9.57 22.35
N PRO A 470 28.94 -8.93 23.52
CA PRO A 470 30.27 -8.48 23.92
C PRO A 470 31.23 -9.67 23.94
N LYS A 471 32.52 -9.46 23.60
CA LYS A 471 33.58 -10.48 23.61
C LYS A 471 33.77 -11.25 24.94
N ASN A 472 33.04 -10.88 26.01
CA ASN A 472 33.20 -11.39 27.37
C ASN A 472 32.02 -12.23 27.89
N SER A 473 30.90 -12.36 27.17
CA SER A 473 29.86 -13.33 27.52
C SER A 473 30.24 -14.69 26.96
N GLY A 474 30.43 -15.68 27.84
CA GLY A 474 30.76 -17.04 27.42
C GLY A 474 29.67 -17.62 26.51
N PRO A 475 30.01 -18.52 25.58
CA PRO A 475 29.07 -19.12 24.63
C PRO A 475 27.93 -19.96 25.27
N GLN A 476 27.90 -20.12 26.60
CA GLN A 476 26.89 -20.90 27.33
C GLN A 476 25.64 -20.11 27.75
N ASP A 477 25.70 -18.78 27.92
CA ASP A 477 24.61 -18.03 28.59
C ASP A 477 23.36 -17.82 27.71
N GLN A 478 23.47 -17.74 26.38
CA GLN A 478 22.31 -17.60 25.48
C GLN A 478 21.76 -18.95 24.98
N ALA A 479 22.53 -20.02 25.13
CA ALA A 479 22.19 -21.31 24.58
C ALA A 479 20.97 -21.94 25.29
N SER A 480 20.66 -21.52 26.52
CA SER A 480 19.65 -22.15 27.39
C SER A 480 18.33 -21.39 27.58
N THR A 481 18.19 -20.20 26.98
CA THR A 481 16.98 -19.37 27.14
C THR A 481 15.75 -20.09 26.60
N GLN A 482 14.77 -20.36 27.46
CA GLN A 482 13.51 -20.97 27.07
C GLN A 482 12.62 -19.93 26.40
N ILE A 483 12.14 -20.24 25.19
CA ILE A 483 11.32 -19.34 24.37
C ILE A 483 9.92 -19.94 24.24
N ASN A 484 8.90 -19.22 24.71
CA ASN A 484 7.51 -19.45 24.33
C ASN A 484 7.09 -18.40 23.30
N TYR A 485 6.56 -18.84 22.18
CA TYR A 485 6.11 -17.97 21.11
C TYR A 485 4.63 -18.24 20.81
N THR A 486 3.90 -17.17 20.51
CA THR A 486 2.54 -17.25 19.98
C THR A 486 2.32 -16.18 18.91
N ALA A 487 1.77 -16.59 17.77
CA ALA A 487 1.15 -15.69 16.80
C ALA A 487 -0.35 -15.96 16.68
N ARG A 488 -1.13 -14.89 16.53
CA ARG A 488 -2.58 -14.95 16.35
C ARG A 488 -2.93 -14.29 15.02
N LEU A 489 -3.42 -15.07 14.07
CA LEU A 489 -3.86 -14.61 12.76
C LEU A 489 -5.38 -14.44 12.76
N PRO A 490 -5.92 -13.22 12.57
CA PRO A 490 -7.36 -12.98 12.63
C PRO A 490 -8.07 -13.62 11.43
N LEU A 491 -8.95 -14.57 11.71
CA LEU A 491 -9.78 -15.20 10.69
C LEU A 491 -10.94 -14.28 10.31
N CYS A 492 -11.36 -14.36 9.06
CA CYS A 492 -12.59 -13.69 8.65
C CYS A 492 -13.81 -14.37 9.29
N GLU A 493 -14.82 -13.57 9.67
CA GLU A 493 -16.05 -14.05 10.35
C GLU A 493 -16.76 -15.22 9.65
N ALA A 494 -16.63 -15.32 8.33
CA ALA A 494 -17.24 -16.39 7.54
C ALA A 494 -16.44 -17.70 7.51
N ILE A 495 -15.22 -17.71 8.05
CA ILE A 495 -14.31 -18.85 8.05
C ILE A 495 -14.46 -19.63 9.35
N ARG A 496 -14.45 -20.94 9.22
CA ARG A 496 -14.46 -21.91 10.31
C ARG A 496 -13.20 -22.75 10.25
N VAL A 497 -12.72 -23.15 11.41
CA VAL A 497 -11.62 -24.11 11.53
C VAL A 497 -12.19 -25.51 11.72
N GLU A 498 -11.83 -26.42 10.83
CA GLU A 498 -12.18 -27.84 10.89
C GLU A 498 -10.90 -28.65 11.19
N PRO A 499 -10.66 -29.07 12.43
CA PRO A 499 -9.50 -29.90 12.76
C PRO A 499 -9.63 -31.30 12.16
N ASN A 500 -8.50 -31.92 11.82
CA ASN A 500 -8.50 -33.33 11.41
C ASN A 500 -8.49 -34.27 12.63
N GLU A 501 -9.14 -35.44 12.52
CA GLU A 501 -9.32 -36.36 13.66
C GLU A 501 -8.04 -37.10 14.07
N GLY A 502 -7.09 -37.33 13.15
CA GLY A 502 -5.88 -38.12 13.41
C GLY A 502 -4.59 -37.30 13.48
N THR A 503 -4.58 -36.13 12.86
CA THR A 503 -3.35 -35.36 12.61
C THR A 503 -3.59 -33.87 12.88
N ARG A 504 -2.51 -33.09 13.03
CA ARG A 504 -2.57 -31.68 13.47
C ARG A 504 -2.82 -30.66 12.35
N GLU A 505 -3.08 -31.08 11.11
CA GLU A 505 -3.57 -30.13 10.11
C GLU A 505 -5.02 -29.72 10.40
N ILE A 506 -5.35 -28.54 9.91
CA ILE A 506 -6.71 -28.02 9.96
C ILE A 506 -7.16 -27.62 8.56
N PHE A 507 -8.46 -27.63 8.33
CA PHE A 507 -9.06 -27.00 7.17
C PHE A 507 -9.63 -25.63 7.57
N LEU A 508 -9.38 -24.63 6.72
CA LEU A 508 -10.12 -23.38 6.75
C LEU A 508 -11.26 -23.49 5.76
N SER A 509 -12.49 -23.37 6.24
CA SER A 509 -13.71 -23.57 5.45
C SER A 509 -14.64 -22.39 5.55
N ASP A 510 -15.28 -22.03 4.44
CA ASP A 510 -16.53 -21.28 4.49
C ASP A 510 -17.71 -22.25 4.24
N ARG A 511 -18.47 -22.07 3.16
CA ARG A 511 -19.42 -23.08 2.65
C ARG A 511 -18.72 -24.29 2.04
N LYS A 512 -17.41 -24.21 1.81
CA LYS A 512 -16.54 -25.29 1.35
C LYS A 512 -15.12 -25.08 1.87
N ARG A 513 -14.31 -26.13 1.87
CA ARG A 513 -12.88 -26.08 2.18
C ARG A 513 -12.16 -25.09 1.26
N ARG A 514 -11.35 -24.23 1.85
CA ARG A 514 -10.60 -23.15 1.19
C ARG A 514 -9.10 -23.30 1.30
N ALA A 515 -8.62 -23.76 2.43
CA ALA A 515 -7.21 -24.05 2.65
C ALA A 515 -7.03 -25.27 3.54
N ILE A 516 -5.90 -25.95 3.41
CA ILE A 516 -5.33 -26.79 4.47
C ILE A 516 -4.17 -26.03 5.09
N VAL A 517 -4.05 -26.08 6.42
CA VAL A 517 -2.97 -25.43 7.16
C VAL A 517 -2.19 -26.46 7.96
N PHE A 518 -0.87 -26.47 7.81
CA PHE A 518 0.05 -27.39 8.47
C PHE A 518 1.00 -26.63 9.39
N PRO A 519 1.04 -26.93 10.70
CA PRO A 519 2.08 -26.46 11.59
C PRO A 519 3.34 -27.34 11.42
N LEU A 520 4.29 -26.93 10.60
CA LEU A 520 5.38 -27.82 10.17
C LEU A 520 6.32 -28.21 11.31
N SER A 521 6.46 -27.35 12.33
CA SER A 521 7.21 -27.63 13.57
C SER A 521 6.48 -28.56 14.54
N ALA A 522 5.19 -28.86 14.31
CA ALA A 522 4.45 -29.78 15.14
C ALA A 522 4.62 -31.23 14.67
N SER A 523 4.50 -32.19 15.60
CA SER A 523 4.40 -33.60 15.21
C SER A 523 3.10 -33.84 14.43
N GLU A 524 3.14 -34.78 13.49
CA GLU A 524 2.02 -35.03 12.58
C GLU A 524 0.76 -35.53 13.29
N TRP A 525 0.90 -36.58 14.10
CA TRP A 525 -0.20 -37.31 14.73
C TRP A 525 -0.62 -36.65 16.04
N ASN A 526 -1.91 -36.34 16.21
CA ASN A 526 -2.44 -35.63 17.37
C ASN A 526 -2.13 -36.28 18.74
N VAL A 527 -1.73 -37.56 18.75
CA VAL A 527 -1.24 -38.27 19.92
C VAL A 527 0.24 -37.96 20.18
N GLY A 528 0.56 -37.61 21.42
CA GLY A 528 1.93 -37.44 21.89
C GLY A 528 2.40 -35.97 21.99
N PRO A 529 3.59 -35.76 22.55
CA PRO A 529 4.15 -34.42 22.73
C PRO A 529 4.46 -33.76 21.40
N THR A 530 4.35 -32.43 21.37
CA THR A 530 4.69 -31.59 20.22
C THR A 530 5.21 -30.26 20.74
N PRO A 531 6.28 -29.69 20.15
CA PRO A 531 6.78 -28.38 20.54
C PRO A 531 5.93 -27.25 19.97
N ALA A 532 5.04 -27.54 19.01
CA ALA A 532 4.17 -26.56 18.39
C ALA A 532 2.74 -27.07 18.21
N ALA A 533 1.79 -26.14 18.13
CA ALA A 533 0.39 -26.42 17.92
C ALA A 533 -0.27 -25.30 17.11
N ILE A 534 -1.39 -25.66 16.48
CA ILE A 534 -2.28 -24.72 15.82
C ILE A 534 -3.72 -24.97 16.28
N CYS A 535 -4.45 -23.91 16.62
CA CYS A 535 -5.85 -24.02 17.05
C CYS A 535 -6.65 -22.75 16.74
N GLU A 536 -7.98 -22.85 16.83
CA GLU A 536 -8.87 -21.69 16.78
C GLU A 536 -9.07 -21.14 18.20
N SER A 537 -8.96 -19.82 18.36
CA SER A 537 -9.34 -19.15 19.60
C SER A 537 -10.83 -18.77 19.61
N PRO A 538 -11.44 -18.60 20.80
CA PRO A 538 -12.85 -18.20 20.91
C PRO A 538 -13.20 -16.86 20.23
N ASP A 539 -12.21 -15.97 20.09
CA ASP A 539 -12.36 -14.66 19.45
C ASP A 539 -12.03 -14.67 17.95
N GLY A 540 -11.98 -15.85 17.31
CA GLY A 540 -11.87 -15.99 15.87
C GLY A 540 -10.46 -15.78 15.32
N HIS A 541 -9.42 -16.14 16.08
CA HIS A 541 -8.05 -16.17 15.58
C HIS A 541 -7.59 -17.61 15.34
N LEU A 542 -6.74 -17.76 14.34
CA LEU A 542 -5.89 -18.92 14.19
C LEU A 542 -4.62 -18.70 15.02
N VAL A 543 -4.48 -19.47 16.09
CA VAL A 543 -3.37 -19.35 17.05
C VAL A 543 -2.30 -20.37 16.71
N ILE A 544 -1.09 -19.89 16.51
CA ILE A 544 0.12 -20.68 16.28
C ILE A 544 0.97 -20.52 17.53
N SER A 545 1.20 -21.60 18.26
CA SER A 545 2.03 -21.59 19.48
C SER A 545 3.21 -22.53 19.31
N ALA A 546 4.37 -22.14 19.79
CA ALA A 546 5.55 -23.00 19.78
C ALA A 546 6.48 -22.72 20.96
N GLN A 547 7.28 -23.73 21.30
CA GLN A 547 8.29 -23.69 22.35
C GLN A 547 9.66 -24.10 21.77
N GLY A 548 10.71 -23.43 22.21
CA GLY A 548 12.08 -23.71 21.80
C GLY A 548 13.10 -23.21 22.82
N GLU A 549 14.38 -23.43 22.54
CA GLU A 549 15.48 -23.03 23.41
C GLU A 549 16.56 -22.30 22.59
N GLY A 550 16.97 -21.11 23.02
CA GLY A 550 17.97 -20.26 22.38
C GLY A 550 17.50 -19.60 21.08
N ALA A 551 16.97 -20.39 20.14
CA ALA A 551 16.36 -19.93 18.90
C ALA A 551 15.18 -20.82 18.51
N LEU A 552 14.23 -20.26 17.77
CA LEU A 552 13.00 -20.94 17.40
C LEU A 552 12.58 -20.56 15.97
N TYR A 553 12.06 -21.53 15.21
CA TYR A 553 11.44 -21.29 13.89
C TYR A 553 10.10 -21.99 13.79
N THR A 554 9.07 -21.23 13.39
CA THR A 554 7.65 -21.63 13.46
C THR A 554 6.93 -21.58 12.11
N PRO A 555 7.34 -22.42 11.13
CA PRO A 555 6.74 -22.39 9.81
C PRO A 555 5.33 -22.99 9.78
N VAL A 556 4.42 -22.26 9.13
CA VAL A 556 3.04 -22.67 8.85
C VAL A 556 2.81 -22.66 7.36
N TRP A 557 2.40 -23.81 6.82
CA TRP A 557 2.13 -23.99 5.40
C TRP A 557 0.64 -23.92 5.13
N PHE A 558 0.23 -23.01 4.26
CA PHE A 558 -1.13 -22.92 3.73
C PHE A 558 -1.16 -23.49 2.31
N ASP A 559 -2.04 -24.44 2.04
CA ASP A 559 -2.32 -24.92 0.69
C ASP A 559 -3.73 -24.54 0.25
N PHE A 560 -3.83 -23.76 -0.84
CA PHE A 560 -5.10 -23.28 -1.39
C PHE A 560 -5.62 -24.13 -2.57
N GLN A 561 -4.91 -25.20 -2.93
CA GLN A 561 -5.19 -26.00 -4.10
C GLN A 561 -6.19 -27.12 -3.80
N SER A 562 -7.46 -26.87 -4.09
CA SER A 562 -8.56 -27.79 -3.78
C SER A 562 -8.40 -29.25 -4.26
N ARG A 563 -7.67 -29.50 -5.37
CA ARG A 563 -7.38 -30.87 -5.85
C ARG A 563 -6.52 -31.69 -4.87
N ARG A 564 -5.74 -31.03 -4.00
CA ARG A 564 -4.89 -31.68 -2.99
C ARG A 564 -5.64 -32.02 -1.71
N PHE A 565 -6.83 -31.47 -1.48
CA PHE A 565 -7.55 -31.64 -0.22
C PHE A 565 -7.99 -33.08 0.09
N ARG A 566 -8.02 -33.93 -0.93
CA ARG A 566 -8.38 -35.36 -0.83
C ARG A 566 -7.19 -36.30 -0.98
N ARG A 567 -5.99 -35.77 -1.25
CA ARG A 567 -4.78 -36.59 -1.39
C ARG A 567 -4.24 -36.96 -0.02
N ASP A 568 -3.50 -38.06 0.03
CA ASP A 568 -2.68 -38.42 1.19
C ASP A 568 -1.64 -37.33 1.42
N ARG A 569 -1.39 -37.03 2.69
CA ARG A 569 -0.51 -35.94 3.10
C ARG A 569 0.32 -36.36 4.31
N THR A 570 1.55 -35.88 4.36
CA THR A 570 2.45 -36.05 5.51
C THR A 570 3.38 -34.86 5.59
N TRP A 571 3.78 -34.48 6.79
CA TRP A 571 4.87 -33.54 6.98
C TRP A 571 5.78 -34.02 8.10
N ARG A 572 7.08 -33.77 7.94
CA ARG A 572 8.10 -34.25 8.88
C ARG A 572 9.17 -33.20 9.06
N GLN A 573 9.57 -33.00 10.31
CA GLN A 573 10.87 -32.41 10.58
C GLN A 573 11.96 -33.39 10.14
N LEU A 574 12.96 -32.87 9.44
CA LEU A 574 14.06 -33.62 8.88
C LEU A 574 15.28 -33.54 9.79
N THR A 575 16.08 -34.60 9.79
CA THR A 575 17.40 -34.57 10.41
C THR A 575 18.32 -33.68 9.60
N ILE A 576 18.96 -32.74 10.28
CA ILE A 576 20.03 -31.92 9.72
C ILE A 576 21.34 -32.37 10.33
N ALA A 577 22.37 -32.48 9.51
CA ALA A 577 23.71 -32.81 9.96
C ALA A 577 24.71 -31.70 9.61
N ASP A 578 25.66 -31.49 10.51
CA ASP A 578 26.84 -30.63 10.38
C ASP A 578 28.02 -31.41 11.00
N GLU A 579 29.22 -31.36 10.43
CA GLU A 579 30.44 -31.95 11.04
C GLU A 579 30.29 -33.38 11.62
N ARG A 580 29.49 -34.25 10.99
CA ARG A 580 29.16 -35.63 11.45
C ARG A 580 28.33 -35.72 12.74
N ARG A 581 27.70 -34.63 13.18
CA ARG A 581 26.71 -34.60 14.26
C ARG A 581 25.34 -34.19 13.74
N ILE A 582 24.29 -34.55 14.48
CA ILE A 582 22.95 -34.03 14.25
C ILE A 582 22.91 -32.60 14.81
N CYS A 583 22.41 -31.66 14.02
CA CYS A 583 22.17 -30.29 14.48
C CYS A 583 20.97 -30.27 15.42
N GLU A 584 21.07 -29.45 16.46
CA GLU A 584 19.95 -29.17 17.33
C GLU A 584 18.97 -28.20 16.65
N PRO A 585 17.66 -28.21 17.01
CA PRO A 585 16.68 -27.31 16.43
C PRO A 585 17.01 -25.82 16.57
N ARG A 586 17.79 -25.43 17.58
CA ARG A 586 18.25 -24.05 17.77
C ARG A 586 19.33 -23.61 16.78
N GLU A 587 19.97 -24.56 16.10
CA GLU A 587 21.04 -24.27 15.14
C GLU A 587 20.51 -24.25 13.70
N ALA A 588 19.65 -25.20 13.37
CA ALA A 588 18.96 -25.26 12.09
C ALA A 588 17.77 -26.22 12.16
N VAL A 589 16.78 -25.98 11.31
CA VAL A 589 15.62 -26.87 11.13
C VAL A 589 15.29 -27.08 9.66
N GLY A 590 14.73 -28.25 9.36
CA GLY A 590 14.35 -28.65 8.02
C GLY A 590 13.01 -29.36 8.07
N TYR A 591 12.15 -29.10 7.10
CA TYR A 591 10.80 -29.66 7.03
C TYR A 591 10.51 -30.16 5.63
N ARG A 592 9.87 -31.31 5.54
CA ARG A 592 9.27 -31.82 4.31
C ARG A 592 7.77 -31.74 4.41
N VAL A 593 7.12 -31.19 3.39
CA VAL A 593 5.66 -31.22 3.21
C VAL A 593 5.37 -32.09 1.99
N GLN A 594 4.48 -33.06 2.09
CA GLN A 594 4.12 -33.94 0.98
C GLN A 594 2.61 -34.06 0.84
N MET A 595 2.12 -34.00 -0.40
CA MET A 595 0.71 -34.16 -0.77
C MET A 595 0.57 -35.00 -2.05
N GLY A 596 0.35 -36.30 -1.87
CA GLY A 596 0.45 -37.28 -2.94
C GLY A 596 1.87 -37.33 -3.49
N SER A 597 2.03 -37.01 -4.77
CA SER A 597 3.32 -37.00 -5.45
C SER A 597 4.09 -35.68 -5.38
N GLU A 598 3.44 -34.61 -4.91
CA GLU A 598 4.03 -33.28 -4.82
C GLU A 598 4.61 -33.08 -3.41
N GLN A 599 5.83 -32.57 -3.32
CA GLN A 599 6.49 -32.35 -2.03
C GLN A 599 7.47 -31.19 -2.09
N TRP A 600 7.62 -30.54 -0.94
CA TRP A 600 8.44 -29.35 -0.77
C TRP A 600 9.37 -29.55 0.41
N LEU A 601 10.57 -28.99 0.30
CA LEU A 601 11.58 -28.89 1.34
C LEU A 601 11.65 -27.42 1.78
N VAL A 602 11.66 -27.20 3.10
CA VAL A 602 11.94 -25.90 3.72
C VAL A 602 13.08 -26.09 4.71
N TYR A 603 14.12 -25.28 4.62
CA TYR A 603 15.27 -25.28 5.51
C TYR A 603 15.53 -23.87 6.02
N ARG A 604 15.86 -23.76 7.31
CA ARG A 604 16.25 -22.50 7.96
C ARG A 604 17.46 -22.72 8.85
N SER A 605 18.50 -21.94 8.64
CA SER A 605 19.60 -21.72 9.58
C SER A 605 19.15 -20.77 10.68
N LEU A 606 19.46 -21.08 11.94
CA LEU A 606 19.17 -20.23 13.10
C LEU A 606 20.43 -19.86 13.90
N GLY A 607 21.51 -20.61 13.70
CA GLY A 607 22.82 -20.36 14.26
C GLY A 607 23.82 -19.81 13.24
N PRO A 608 25.13 -19.89 13.56
CA PRO A 608 26.20 -19.44 12.67
C PRO A 608 26.12 -20.09 11.28
N ARG A 609 26.57 -19.35 10.27
CA ARG A 609 26.70 -19.84 8.90
C ARG A 609 27.65 -21.03 8.85
N ARG A 610 27.15 -22.17 8.40
CA ARG A 610 27.89 -23.43 8.27
C ARG A 610 27.34 -24.24 7.10
N CYS A 611 28.16 -25.14 6.56
CA CYS A 611 27.69 -26.12 5.59
C CYS A 611 26.89 -27.20 6.30
N ARG A 612 25.59 -27.29 6.01
CA ARG A 612 24.69 -28.28 6.61
C ARG A 612 24.11 -29.20 5.55
N SER A 613 23.87 -30.45 5.92
CA SER A 613 23.23 -31.46 5.08
C SER A 613 21.80 -31.71 5.52
N VAL A 614 20.86 -31.64 4.57
CA VAL A 614 19.45 -31.98 4.77
C VAL A 614 18.94 -32.72 3.54
N LEU A 615 18.31 -33.88 3.74
CA LEU A 615 17.76 -34.71 2.66
C LEU A 615 18.76 -34.99 1.50
N GLY A 616 20.06 -35.08 1.80
CA GLY A 616 21.10 -35.31 0.79
C GLY A 616 21.58 -34.06 0.03
N LYS A 617 21.01 -32.88 0.30
CA LYS A 617 21.50 -31.59 -0.21
C LYS A 617 22.46 -30.97 0.80
N HIS A 618 23.59 -30.44 0.32
CA HIS A 618 24.53 -29.63 1.10
C HIS A 618 24.21 -28.15 0.87
N LEU A 619 24.01 -27.38 1.95
CA LEU A 619 23.56 -25.99 1.92
C LEU A 619 24.49 -25.11 2.76
N ILE A 620 24.82 -23.94 2.24
CA ILE A 620 25.48 -22.84 2.98
C ILE A 620 24.59 -21.60 2.88
N ALA A 621 23.34 -21.77 3.29
CA ALA A 621 22.28 -20.77 3.19
C ALA A 621 21.66 -20.47 4.55
N ASP A 622 21.06 -19.29 4.67
CA ASP A 622 20.23 -18.93 5.82
C ASP A 622 18.82 -19.46 5.66
N PHE A 623 18.26 -19.38 4.45
CA PHE A 623 16.98 -19.98 4.11
C PHE A 623 17.06 -20.69 2.76
N PHE A 624 16.42 -21.85 2.66
CA PHE A 624 16.32 -22.60 1.42
C PHE A 624 14.94 -23.24 1.31
N ALA A 625 14.29 -23.08 0.15
CA ALA A 625 13.09 -23.82 -0.17
C ALA A 625 13.15 -24.35 -1.59
N ALA A 626 12.61 -25.55 -1.78
CA ALA A 626 12.61 -26.23 -3.07
C ALA A 626 11.42 -27.17 -3.21
N ARG A 627 11.03 -27.45 -4.45
CA ARG A 627 10.26 -28.64 -4.80
C ARG A 627 11.22 -29.84 -4.88
N PHE A 628 10.78 -31.00 -4.39
CA PHE A 628 11.58 -32.21 -4.41
C PHE A 628 10.90 -33.26 -5.30
N GLU A 629 11.53 -33.63 -6.41
CA GLU A 629 10.97 -34.57 -7.37
C GLU A 629 11.23 -36.03 -6.93
N MET A 630 10.17 -36.80 -6.69
CA MET A 630 10.32 -38.21 -6.29
C MET A 630 10.89 -39.12 -7.39
N SER A 631 10.74 -38.74 -8.65
CA SER A 631 11.12 -39.57 -9.81
C SER A 631 12.63 -39.76 -9.91
N ASP A 632 13.40 -38.71 -9.69
CA ASP A 632 14.84 -38.67 -9.90
C ASP A 632 15.62 -38.16 -8.68
N GLY A 633 14.93 -37.68 -7.64
CA GLY A 633 15.55 -37.13 -6.44
C GLY A 633 16.15 -35.74 -6.63
N ASN A 634 15.75 -35.01 -7.67
CA ASN A 634 16.21 -33.65 -7.92
C ASN A 634 15.46 -32.62 -7.09
N TYR A 635 16.12 -31.47 -6.94
CA TYR A 635 15.58 -30.28 -6.30
C TYR A 635 15.36 -29.21 -7.36
N ASP A 636 14.11 -28.78 -7.50
CA ASP A 636 13.76 -27.57 -8.23
C ASP A 636 13.72 -26.43 -7.22
N GLU A 637 14.76 -25.61 -7.25
CA GLU A 637 15.02 -24.57 -6.26
C GLU A 637 14.00 -23.45 -6.39
N LEU A 638 13.29 -23.14 -5.30
CA LEU A 638 12.35 -22.03 -5.27
C LEU A 638 13.04 -20.76 -4.78
N VAL A 639 13.80 -20.85 -3.69
CA VAL A 639 14.54 -19.70 -3.16
C VAL A 639 15.72 -20.17 -2.32
N THR A 640 16.84 -19.47 -2.48
CA THR A 640 18.01 -19.56 -1.61
C THR A 640 18.34 -18.15 -1.12
N VAL A 641 18.42 -17.98 0.18
CA VAL A 641 18.88 -16.74 0.83
C VAL A 641 20.20 -17.02 1.49
N ASP A 642 21.24 -16.31 1.07
CA ASP A 642 22.58 -16.36 1.64
C ASP A 642 22.91 -14.99 2.25
N ASP A 643 23.44 -14.94 3.48
CA ASP A 643 23.98 -13.70 4.07
C ASP A 643 25.07 -13.13 3.13
N SER A 644 24.75 -12.04 2.42
CA SER A 644 25.64 -11.41 1.43
C SER A 644 26.70 -10.47 2.05
N GLU A 645 26.73 -10.31 3.38
CA GLU A 645 27.57 -9.30 4.05
C GLU A 645 28.91 -9.80 4.62
N LEU A 646 29.40 -10.98 4.24
CA LEU A 646 30.73 -11.47 4.66
C LEU A 646 31.57 -12.00 3.48
N MET A 647 31.54 -11.29 2.36
CA MET A 647 32.50 -11.46 1.26
C MET A 647 33.39 -10.21 1.09
N ASP A 648 33.73 -9.54 2.20
CA ASP A 648 34.88 -8.66 2.29
C ASP A 648 35.82 -9.20 3.38
N ASP A 649 37.08 -9.43 2.96
CA ASP A 649 38.28 -9.98 3.61
C ASP A 649 38.49 -11.52 3.67
#